data_AF-K0R5Y0-F1
#
_entry.id   AF-K0R5Y0-F1
#
_cell.length_a   1.000
_cell.length_b   1.000
_cell.length_c   1.000
_cell.angle_alpha   90.00
_cell.angle_beta   90.00
_cell.angle_gamma   90.00
#
_symmetry.space_group_name_H-M   'P 1'
#
loop_
_entity.id
_entity.type
_entity.pdbx_description
1 polymer ?
#
loop_
_entity_poly.entity_id
_entity_poly.type
_entity_poly.pdbx_seq_one_letter_code
_entity_poly.pdbx_strand_id
1 'polypeptide(L)'
;MKRCWATIIALFLGSTHVSARTDTRRIQSEETGATGRQDELNPVPEWIDLALHWIGQSERGPTISGHFLVMTNAALFDAWAAYEPSTTGAVTDLDAIRVNSTAFDSSGRPALLRERSQAHSMTTAAYEMLSSVMGPSMITQRALELEEDEPEIAEVRLAELLDAALTLKEEQLTLIRSGLDQAEKDLMVEVSNTVHQPIKEAIKSRILADGSNFQQNYTDTTGYEVTSWIDPSPCLNLCLPGLHLLIQHVRRPARDRRVLRPGRAAGVAGPTPSSEDGTLRLTETWQSLTQMGTFPKPKDGGEQFPLTPHWGGVTPFTLPTGSALRSEYYGPYDAEGNLRQQWIDELTQLLDLAEQQQDGTCPRCRAESEYWELGDEFKYPPGWWADRANEIVKDLNMPVKESLQISLGVSLAVFDAGIAAWDMKYFYDSVRPVTAINEAFYGSTVSDWTGSAPGNKVANLDDRNFWRPYQLRRNSSPPFPDVPSGHSAFSSSAMIVLRLILGTNVFGFVSEPFQCRFDTSGGFDGDEANGNEYTTLDFMYLSEAMEAAGFSRLLGGIHMMQGNMVGLEMGTKIGHGVVGHVRDLFGEDVGDDPVNNIDSDILFGTGGEDTITVPCNPDGNSEAYGYYGPDTLQYFGGSSGQLCGQVTLFGGDDADTFRVGDVAVIGDYEEIDTIILWRSQGILSRQVIGDKTTVKVDDSPAVILEGEWDLLSLNIVFEEPPSPSERDRRREGSWCLSGPFSFEFEGECSRETLLEAYKDQVYSATGAIPRDCTATAEEDFQAKLDAAGTTAQEICDKIYDTAEKVPFTDAAKKGTDMHFEQMFFNGRSDWQEEIETIYETDDESATSVLKRDAELIRAFHDGTAQGRRVAWPGELTNFQSSV
;
A
#
# COMPACT_ATOMS: atom_id res chain seq x y z
N MET A 1 -0.38 -12.70 -47.25
CA MET A 1 -1.00 -12.09 -46.06
C MET A 1 -0.14 -12.46 -44.87
N LYS A 2 0.61 -11.51 -44.31
CA LYS A 2 1.52 -11.74 -43.17
C LYS A 2 0.71 -11.55 -41.89
N ARG A 3 0.24 -12.65 -41.28
CA ARG A 3 -0.36 -12.62 -39.94
C ARG A 3 0.75 -12.86 -38.92
N CYS A 4 0.89 -11.97 -37.95
CA CYS A 4 1.89 -12.05 -36.88
C CYS A 4 1.20 -11.93 -35.52
N TRP A 5 1.77 -12.60 -34.52
CA TRP A 5 1.52 -12.37 -33.10
C TRP A 5 2.84 -11.86 -32.52
N ALA A 6 2.84 -10.71 -31.86
CA ALA A 6 4.05 -10.18 -31.26
C ALA A 6 3.75 -9.25 -30.08
N THR A 7 4.45 -9.51 -28.99
CA THR A 7 4.59 -8.61 -27.83
C THR A 7 5.89 -7.82 -28.04
N ILE A 8 5.83 -6.48 -28.02
CA ILE A 8 7.02 -5.62 -28.10
C ILE A 8 7.51 -5.34 -26.67
N ILE A 9 8.73 -5.78 -26.34
CA ILE A 9 9.39 -5.54 -25.05
C ILE A 9 10.80 -5.00 -25.30
N ALA A 10 11.21 -3.94 -24.61
CA ALA A 10 12.59 -3.43 -24.58
C ALA A 10 13.15 -3.53 -23.15
N LEU A 11 14.27 -4.22 -22.95
CA LEU A 11 14.90 -4.48 -21.65
C LEU A 11 16.44 -4.37 -21.75
N PHE A 12 17.11 -3.83 -20.73
CA PHE A 12 18.56 -3.92 -20.50
C PHE A 12 18.85 -4.28 -19.02
N LEU A 13 19.75 -5.23 -18.78
CA LEU A 13 20.06 -5.82 -17.46
C LEU A 13 21.58 -5.90 -17.22
N GLY A 14 22.00 -5.83 -15.94
CA GLY A 14 23.32 -6.28 -15.47
C GLY A 14 23.55 -6.07 -13.97
N SER A 15 23.79 -7.15 -13.21
CA SER A 15 23.87 -7.23 -11.74
C SER A 15 25.24 -7.70 -11.22
N THR A 16 25.63 -7.32 -9.97
CA THR A 16 26.39 -8.15 -9.00
C THR A 16 26.50 -7.51 -7.59
N HIS A 17 26.21 -8.31 -6.54
CA HIS A 17 26.29 -8.02 -5.08
C HIS A 17 27.70 -7.85 -4.49
N VAL A 18 27.84 -7.02 -3.44
CA VAL A 18 28.73 -7.24 -2.25
C VAL A 18 28.13 -6.54 -1.01
N SER A 19 28.20 -7.22 0.16
CA SER A 19 27.74 -6.80 1.49
C SER A 19 28.57 -5.68 2.14
N ALA A 20 27.89 -4.71 2.77
CA ALA A 20 28.48 -3.78 3.73
C ALA A 20 27.90 -4.00 5.15
N ARG A 21 28.74 -3.83 6.17
CA ARG A 21 28.42 -3.91 7.60
C ARG A 21 28.25 -2.50 8.14
N THR A 22 27.16 -2.23 8.85
CA THR A 22 26.96 -1.00 9.62
C THR A 22 27.28 -1.23 11.10
N ASP A 23 28.09 -0.32 11.64
CA ASP A 23 28.51 -0.22 13.03
C ASP A 23 27.67 0.91 13.64
N THR A 24 26.67 0.57 14.46
CA THR A 24 25.71 1.52 15.02
C THR A 24 26.39 2.43 16.05
N ARG A 25 26.47 3.75 15.75
CA ARG A 25 26.81 4.78 16.73
C ARG A 25 25.74 5.85 16.81
N ARG A 26 25.01 5.78 17.94
CA ARG A 26 24.56 6.88 18.80
C ARG A 26 24.93 8.27 18.28
N ILE A 27 23.92 9.00 17.81
CA ILE A 27 23.99 10.43 17.47
C ILE A 27 24.43 11.17 18.73
N GLN A 28 25.66 11.70 18.69
CA GLN A 28 26.18 12.58 19.74
C GLN A 28 25.69 13.99 19.47
N SER A 29 25.00 14.57 20.45
CA SER A 29 24.70 15.99 20.51
C SER A 29 26.00 16.80 20.47
N GLU A 30 26.18 17.60 19.41
CA GLU A 30 27.25 18.59 19.38
C GLU A 30 26.93 19.73 20.37
N GLU A 31 27.87 19.94 21.28
CA GLU A 31 27.90 21.02 22.26
C GLU A 31 27.85 22.39 21.55
N THR A 32 26.66 22.97 21.45
CA THR A 32 26.51 24.42 21.47
C THR A 32 26.12 24.83 22.89
N GLY A 33 26.88 25.76 23.47
CA GLY A 33 26.76 26.14 24.88
C GLY A 33 25.38 26.67 25.26
N ALA A 34 24.51 25.79 25.76
CA ALA A 34 23.26 26.13 26.41
C ALA A 34 23.48 26.23 27.92
N THR A 35 24.00 27.36 28.38
CA THR A 35 23.86 27.72 29.79
C THR A 35 22.40 28.08 30.08
N GLY A 36 21.62 27.11 30.60
CA GLY A 36 20.43 27.39 31.42
C GLY A 36 19.03 27.09 30.86
N ARG A 37 18.77 25.90 30.30
CA ARG A 37 17.38 25.38 30.27
C ARG A 37 17.13 24.59 31.56
N GLN A 38 16.31 25.13 32.45
CA GLN A 38 15.62 24.29 33.44
C GLN A 38 14.65 23.40 32.66
N ASP A 39 14.60 22.10 32.96
CA ASP A 39 13.68 21.15 32.34
C ASP A 39 12.24 21.67 32.46
N GLU A 40 11.65 22.07 31.33
CA GLU A 40 10.24 22.41 31.24
C GLU A 40 9.42 21.19 31.64
N LEU A 41 8.39 21.38 32.48
CA LEU A 41 7.52 20.26 32.85
C LEU A 41 6.63 19.89 31.67
N ASN A 42 7.01 18.82 30.98
CA ASN A 42 6.24 18.26 29.89
C ASN A 42 5.45 17.03 30.34
N PRO A 43 4.13 17.14 30.58
CA PRO A 43 3.31 16.01 31.01
C PRO A 43 2.83 15.12 29.85
N VAL A 44 3.03 15.55 28.60
CA VAL A 44 2.41 14.95 27.41
C VAL A 44 2.79 13.47 27.23
N PRO A 45 4.08 13.09 27.30
CA PRO A 45 4.47 11.73 26.92
C PRO A 45 3.89 10.65 27.83
N GLU A 46 3.84 10.89 29.14
CA GLU A 46 3.32 9.88 30.07
C GLU A 46 1.81 9.70 29.96
N TRP A 47 1.06 10.75 29.61
CA TRP A 47 -0.38 10.62 29.34
C TRP A 47 -0.67 9.86 28.05
N ILE A 48 0.19 10.01 27.03
CA ILE A 48 0.09 9.23 25.78
C ILE A 48 0.46 7.77 26.02
N ASP A 49 1.54 7.49 26.75
CA ASP A 49 1.92 6.12 27.14
C ASP A 49 0.78 5.43 27.89
N LEU A 50 0.13 6.15 28.82
CA LEU A 50 -1.04 5.61 29.52
C LEU A 50 -2.22 5.40 28.55
N ALA A 51 -2.54 6.32 27.66
CA ALA A 51 -3.61 6.13 26.68
C ALA A 51 -3.36 4.91 25.76
N LEU A 52 -2.11 4.71 25.31
CA LEU A 52 -1.70 3.53 24.54
C LEU A 52 -1.81 2.24 25.36
N HIS A 53 -1.49 2.30 26.65
CA HIS A 53 -1.70 1.18 27.56
C HIS A 53 -3.20 0.84 27.69
N TRP A 54 -4.09 1.83 27.83
CA TRP A 54 -5.54 1.60 27.81
C TRP A 54 -6.00 0.93 26.51
N ILE A 55 -5.47 1.34 25.35
CA ILE A 55 -5.81 0.74 24.05
C ILE A 55 -5.41 -0.73 24.02
N GLY A 56 -4.15 -1.04 24.36
CA GLY A 56 -3.66 -2.42 24.34
C GLY A 56 -4.37 -3.34 25.32
N GLN A 57 -4.96 -2.78 26.39
CA GLN A 57 -5.79 -3.51 27.34
C GLN A 57 -7.27 -3.62 26.95
N SER A 58 -7.72 -2.86 25.93
CA SER A 58 -9.15 -2.75 25.60
C SER A 58 -9.63 -3.70 24.52
N GLU A 59 -8.72 -4.24 23.69
CA GLU A 59 -9.02 -5.07 22.51
C GLU A 59 -10.03 -4.41 21.55
N ARG A 60 -10.10 -3.07 21.56
CA ARG A 60 -10.97 -2.28 20.70
C ARG A 60 -10.32 -2.07 19.35
N GLY A 61 -11.06 -2.37 18.28
CA GLY A 61 -10.60 -2.19 16.90
C GLY A 61 -10.04 -0.80 16.59
N PRO A 62 -9.31 -0.68 15.46
CA PRO A 62 -8.50 0.50 15.13
C PRO A 62 -9.28 1.82 15.10
N THR A 63 -10.55 1.81 14.67
CA THR A 63 -11.40 3.00 14.61
C THR A 63 -11.65 3.61 15.98
N ILE A 64 -12.09 2.78 16.94
CA ILE A 64 -12.36 3.20 18.32
C ILE A 64 -11.06 3.63 19.02
N SER A 65 -9.96 2.93 18.75
CA SER A 65 -8.65 3.25 19.32
C SER A 65 -8.12 4.60 18.81
N GLY A 66 -8.25 4.90 17.51
CA GLY A 66 -7.94 6.21 16.95
C GLY A 66 -8.79 7.33 17.54
N HIS A 67 -10.08 7.08 17.78
CA HIS A 67 -10.98 8.04 18.43
C HIS A 67 -10.56 8.37 19.86
N PHE A 68 -10.17 7.36 20.62
CA PHE A 68 -9.69 7.54 21.99
C PHE A 68 -8.37 8.35 22.04
N LEU A 69 -7.44 8.08 21.12
CA LEU A 69 -6.18 8.83 21.00
C LEU A 69 -6.42 10.30 20.68
N VAL A 70 -7.21 10.61 19.65
CA VAL A 70 -7.38 12.00 19.19
C VAL A 70 -8.09 12.85 20.24
N MET A 71 -9.10 12.32 20.93
CA MET A 71 -9.82 13.08 21.97
C MET A 71 -8.97 13.29 23.22
N THR A 72 -8.10 12.34 23.58
CA THR A 72 -7.14 12.50 24.67
C THR A 72 -6.08 13.56 24.33
N ASN A 73 -5.54 13.53 23.10
CA ASN A 73 -4.58 14.53 22.65
C ASN A 73 -5.21 15.92 22.48
N ALA A 74 -6.46 16.00 22.00
CA ALA A 74 -7.20 17.25 21.92
C ALA A 74 -7.43 17.88 23.31
N ALA A 75 -7.69 17.07 24.35
CA ALA A 75 -7.82 17.57 25.72
C ALA A 75 -6.51 18.15 26.26
N LEU A 76 -5.37 17.48 26.00
CA LEU A 76 -4.03 17.97 26.34
C LEU A 76 -3.73 19.28 25.61
N PHE A 77 -3.99 19.31 24.30
CA PHE A 77 -3.75 20.48 23.45
C PHE A 77 -4.63 21.66 23.83
N ASP A 78 -5.96 21.51 23.94
CA ASP A 78 -6.87 22.59 24.29
C ASP A 78 -6.51 23.20 25.66
N ALA A 79 -6.08 22.37 26.61
CA ALA A 79 -5.65 22.81 27.93
C ALA A 79 -4.36 23.62 27.89
N TRP A 80 -3.41 23.22 27.03
CA TRP A 80 -2.20 24.00 26.77
C TRP A 80 -2.51 25.30 26.03
N ALA A 81 -3.30 25.21 24.97
CA ALA A 81 -3.66 26.29 24.04
C ALA A 81 -4.50 27.39 24.72
N ALA A 82 -5.28 27.07 25.76
CA ALA A 82 -6.00 28.07 26.55
C ALA A 82 -5.08 29.13 27.18
N TYR A 83 -3.79 28.82 27.37
CA TYR A 83 -2.81 29.78 27.88
C TYR A 83 -2.14 30.57 26.74
N GLU A 84 -2.12 30.03 25.52
CA GLU A 84 -1.39 30.60 24.39
C GLU A 84 -2.26 31.56 23.55
N PRO A 85 -1.87 32.82 23.32
CA PRO A 85 -2.76 33.81 22.70
C PRO A 85 -3.10 33.59 21.22
N SER A 86 -2.23 32.91 20.45
CA SER A 86 -2.35 32.76 18.99
C SER A 86 -3.01 31.46 18.55
N THR A 87 -3.26 30.54 19.48
CA THR A 87 -3.78 29.21 19.17
C THR A 87 -5.30 29.20 19.03
N THR A 88 -5.82 28.25 18.27
CA THR A 88 -7.24 27.88 18.23
C THR A 88 -7.41 26.48 18.83
N GLY A 89 -8.60 26.15 19.33
CA GLY A 89 -8.83 24.85 19.97
C GLY A 89 -9.16 23.76 18.95
N ALA A 90 -8.66 22.55 19.20
CA ALA A 90 -8.99 21.37 18.40
C ALA A 90 -10.47 20.99 18.55
N VAL A 91 -11.03 21.16 19.75
CA VAL A 91 -12.46 20.91 20.02
C VAL A 91 -13.12 22.09 20.73
N THR A 92 -12.41 22.72 21.66
CA THR A 92 -12.98 23.72 22.57
C THR A 92 -12.84 25.12 22.01
N ASP A 93 -13.89 25.94 22.13
CA ASP A 93 -13.80 27.37 21.84
C ASP A 93 -12.91 28.08 22.88
N LEU A 94 -11.67 28.38 22.50
CA LEU A 94 -10.66 28.95 23.40
C LEU A 94 -10.96 30.40 23.79
N ASP A 95 -11.74 31.15 23.01
CA ASP A 95 -12.06 32.55 23.34
C ASP A 95 -12.83 32.66 24.67
N ALA A 96 -13.61 31.63 24.99
CA ALA A 96 -14.38 31.55 26.24
C ALA A 96 -13.53 31.16 27.47
N ILE A 97 -12.37 30.53 27.26
CA ILE A 97 -11.56 29.92 28.33
C ILE A 97 -10.12 30.43 28.39
N ARG A 98 -9.76 31.40 27.53
CA ARG A 98 -8.40 31.94 27.44
C ARG A 98 -7.96 32.50 28.79
N VAL A 99 -6.83 32.02 29.29
CA VAL A 99 -6.27 32.48 30.56
C VAL A 99 -5.69 33.87 30.38
N ASN A 100 -6.15 34.82 31.20
CA ASN A 100 -5.68 36.19 31.15
C ASN A 100 -4.17 36.27 31.47
N SER A 101 -3.40 37.01 30.65
CA SER A 101 -1.96 37.20 30.86
C SER A 101 -1.60 37.78 32.23
N THR A 102 -2.52 38.50 32.87
CA THR A 102 -2.33 39.10 34.22
C THR A 102 -2.86 38.21 35.36
N ALA A 103 -3.36 36.99 35.08
CA ALA A 103 -3.99 36.13 36.08
C ALA A 103 -3.04 35.78 37.24
N PHE A 104 -1.73 35.84 37.01
CA PHE A 104 -0.69 35.45 37.96
C PHE A 104 0.08 36.63 38.55
N ASP A 105 -0.29 37.88 38.24
CA ASP A 105 0.41 39.09 38.69
C ASP A 105 0.41 39.29 40.21
N SER A 106 -0.48 38.57 40.91
CA SER A 106 -0.52 38.53 42.38
C SER A 106 0.61 37.70 43.00
N SER A 107 1.25 36.81 42.22
CA SER A 107 2.43 36.05 42.64
C SER A 107 3.71 36.86 42.46
N GLY A 108 4.70 36.66 43.34
CA GLY A 108 6.05 37.16 43.15
C GLY A 108 6.81 36.49 41.99
N ARG A 109 6.23 35.45 41.36
CA ARG A 109 6.83 34.63 40.29
C ARG A 109 5.78 34.28 39.21
N PRO A 110 5.20 35.28 38.51
CA PRO A 110 4.06 35.07 37.60
C PRO A 110 4.35 34.10 36.46
N ALA A 111 5.55 34.15 35.87
CA ALA A 111 5.94 33.26 34.76
C ALA A 111 5.99 31.78 35.18
N LEU A 112 6.61 31.48 36.33
CA LEU A 112 6.65 30.14 36.90
C LEU A 112 5.23 29.64 37.19
N LEU A 113 4.39 30.47 37.83
CA LEU A 113 3.04 30.05 38.17
C LEU A 113 2.17 29.82 36.92
N ARG A 114 2.39 30.58 35.84
CA ARG A 114 1.74 30.34 34.55
C ARG A 114 2.12 28.99 33.97
N GLU A 115 3.42 28.68 33.85
CA GLU A 115 3.93 27.39 33.37
C GLU A 115 3.36 26.23 34.19
N ARG A 116 3.39 26.32 35.53
CA ARG A 116 2.86 25.27 36.41
C ARG A 116 1.34 25.11 36.30
N SER A 117 0.61 26.22 36.10
CA SER A 117 -0.84 26.17 35.90
C SER A 117 -1.21 25.56 34.55
N GLN A 118 -0.43 25.82 33.49
CA GLN A 118 -0.61 25.20 32.19
C GLN A 118 -0.43 23.68 32.30
N ALA A 119 0.69 23.21 32.87
CA ALA A 119 0.91 21.78 33.11
C ALA A 119 -0.18 21.15 33.99
N HIS A 120 -0.62 21.84 35.06
CA HIS A 120 -1.72 21.37 35.91
C HIS A 120 -3.03 21.16 35.13
N SER A 121 -3.37 22.10 34.25
CA SER A 121 -4.57 22.02 33.42
C SER A 121 -4.49 20.88 32.41
N MET A 122 -3.34 20.68 31.77
CA MET A 122 -3.09 19.55 30.86
C MET A 122 -3.24 18.21 31.58
N THR A 123 -2.52 18.02 32.70
CA THR A 123 -2.58 16.80 33.51
C THR A 123 -4.01 16.51 33.99
N THR A 124 -4.76 17.54 34.38
CA THR A 124 -6.13 17.36 34.88
C THR A 124 -7.11 17.04 33.75
N ALA A 125 -6.98 17.68 32.59
CA ALA A 125 -7.81 17.41 31.42
C ALA A 125 -7.62 15.97 30.90
N ALA A 126 -6.37 15.52 30.76
CA ALA A 126 -6.06 14.15 30.34
C ALA A 126 -6.58 13.11 31.33
N TYR A 127 -6.38 13.35 32.64
CA TYR A 127 -6.95 12.50 33.68
C TYR A 127 -8.47 12.38 33.56
N GLU A 128 -9.19 13.49 33.34
CA GLU A 128 -10.66 13.46 33.21
C GLU A 128 -11.12 12.68 31.97
N MET A 129 -10.36 12.75 30.86
CA MET A 129 -10.63 11.94 29.65
C MET A 129 -10.55 10.45 29.94
N LEU A 130 -9.45 10.01 30.53
CA LEU A 130 -9.21 8.60 30.83
C LEU A 130 -10.13 8.11 31.96
N SER A 131 -10.30 8.88 33.03
CA SER A 131 -11.02 8.39 34.22
C SER A 131 -12.55 8.51 34.13
N SER A 132 -13.08 9.46 33.35
CA SER A 132 -14.50 9.83 33.48
C SER A 132 -15.25 10.09 32.18
N VAL A 133 -14.55 10.31 31.06
CA VAL A 133 -15.21 10.60 29.77
C VAL A 133 -15.16 9.39 28.85
N MET A 134 -13.98 8.90 28.48
CA MET A 134 -13.83 7.85 27.47
C MET A 134 -13.30 6.53 28.01
N GLY A 135 -12.38 6.54 28.98
CA GLY A 135 -11.71 5.30 29.42
C GLY A 135 -12.68 4.20 29.87
N PRO A 136 -13.71 4.46 30.70
CA PRO A 136 -14.69 3.44 31.08
C PRO A 136 -15.43 2.81 29.89
N SER A 137 -15.49 3.49 28.74
CA SER A 137 -16.06 2.95 27.50
C SER A 137 -15.05 2.14 26.69
N MET A 138 -13.75 2.25 26.94
CA MET A 138 -12.73 1.40 26.30
C MET A 138 -12.78 -0.01 26.88
N ILE A 139 -12.89 -0.15 28.20
CA ILE A 139 -12.92 -1.44 28.90
C ILE A 139 -14.35 -1.87 29.16
N THR A 140 -14.90 -2.77 28.33
CA THR A 140 -16.23 -3.35 28.59
C THR A 140 -16.19 -4.86 28.53
N GLN A 141 -17.01 -5.51 29.37
CA GLN A 141 -17.12 -6.97 29.39
C GLN A 141 -17.37 -7.55 27.99
N ARG A 142 -18.31 -6.95 27.23
CA ARG A 142 -18.62 -7.35 25.85
C ARG A 142 -17.43 -7.22 24.88
N ALA A 143 -16.50 -6.31 25.14
CA ALA A 143 -15.31 -6.13 24.30
C ALA A 143 -14.16 -7.08 24.67
N LEU A 144 -14.15 -7.58 25.92
CA LEU A 144 -13.14 -8.50 26.44
C LEU A 144 -13.58 -9.99 26.36
N GLU A 145 -14.77 -10.25 25.83
CA GLU A 145 -15.35 -11.59 25.68
C GLU A 145 -14.76 -12.32 24.48
N LEU A 146 -13.50 -12.75 24.59
CA LEU A 146 -12.97 -13.85 23.79
C LEU A 146 -12.13 -14.88 24.56
N GLU A 147 -11.71 -14.63 25.81
CA GLU A 147 -10.87 -15.61 26.50
C GLU A 147 -11.46 -16.33 27.71
N GLU A 148 -12.22 -15.76 28.64
CA GLU A 148 -12.52 -16.50 29.87
C GLU A 148 -13.93 -16.25 30.42
N ASP A 149 -14.59 -17.33 30.88
CA ASP A 149 -15.91 -17.37 31.52
C ASP A 149 -15.98 -16.59 32.87
N GLU A 150 -15.14 -15.57 33.08
CA GLU A 150 -14.99 -14.83 34.34
C GLU A 150 -15.30 -13.32 34.18
N PRO A 151 -16.52 -12.86 34.56
CA PRO A 151 -16.93 -11.46 34.43
C PRO A 151 -16.12 -10.48 35.30
N GLU A 152 -15.32 -10.97 36.25
CA GLU A 152 -14.52 -10.15 37.17
C GLU A 152 -13.30 -9.50 36.49
N ILE A 153 -12.84 -10.00 35.33
CA ILE A 153 -11.62 -9.52 34.65
C ILE A 153 -11.76 -8.08 34.15
N ALA A 154 -12.88 -7.74 33.51
CA ALA A 154 -13.11 -6.39 32.98
C ALA A 154 -13.15 -5.33 34.10
N GLU A 155 -13.77 -5.68 35.23
CA GLU A 155 -13.86 -4.81 36.40
C GLU A 155 -12.48 -4.60 37.04
N VAL A 156 -11.68 -5.67 37.18
CA VAL A 156 -10.31 -5.60 37.71
C VAL A 156 -9.41 -4.77 36.80
N ARG A 157 -9.40 -5.05 35.48
CA ARG A 157 -8.59 -4.32 34.51
C ARG A 157 -8.96 -2.84 34.44
N LEU A 158 -10.25 -2.50 34.47
CA LEU A 158 -10.69 -1.10 34.56
C LEU A 158 -10.22 -0.44 35.86
N ALA A 159 -10.32 -1.14 36.99
CA ALA A 159 -9.86 -0.61 38.28
C ALA A 159 -8.35 -0.33 38.28
N GLU A 160 -7.54 -1.23 37.72
CA GLU A 160 -6.08 -1.07 37.57
C GLU A 160 -5.74 0.13 36.69
N LEU A 161 -6.43 0.29 35.55
CA LEU A 161 -6.21 1.41 34.63
C LEU A 161 -6.63 2.77 35.22
N LEU A 162 -7.71 2.78 36.02
CA LEU A 162 -8.14 3.97 36.76
C LEU A 162 -7.16 4.34 37.89
N ASP A 163 -6.61 3.34 38.58
CA ASP A 163 -5.57 3.52 39.60
C ASP A 163 -4.27 4.05 38.97
N ALA A 164 -3.87 3.52 37.80
CA ALA A 164 -2.73 4.03 37.04
C ALA A 164 -2.92 5.50 36.61
N ALA A 165 -4.12 5.87 36.16
CA ALA A 165 -4.44 7.26 35.82
C ALA A 165 -4.40 8.19 37.04
N LEU A 166 -4.91 7.75 38.19
CA LEU A 166 -4.84 8.52 39.43
C LEU A 166 -3.39 8.66 39.92
N THR A 167 -2.63 7.57 39.92
CA THR A 167 -1.22 7.55 40.30
C THR A 167 -0.41 8.52 39.45
N LEU A 168 -0.51 8.45 38.11
CA LEU A 168 0.20 9.36 37.21
C LEU A 168 -0.15 10.83 37.47
N LYS A 169 -1.43 11.13 37.68
CA LYS A 169 -1.88 12.48 38.05
C LYS A 169 -1.24 12.94 39.36
N GLU A 170 -1.24 12.11 40.41
CA GLU A 170 -0.66 12.48 41.71
C GLU A 170 0.86 12.71 41.63
N GLU A 171 1.57 11.88 40.88
CA GLU A 171 3.01 12.01 40.63
C GLU A 171 3.33 13.32 39.90
N GLN A 172 2.67 13.58 38.75
CA GLN A 172 2.87 14.82 38.00
C GLN A 172 2.48 16.05 38.82
N LEU A 173 1.33 16.04 39.51
CA LEU A 173 0.91 17.17 40.34
C LEU A 173 1.85 17.43 41.51
N THR A 174 2.51 16.39 42.06
CA THR A 174 3.53 16.54 43.09
C THR A 174 4.74 17.33 42.55
N LEU A 175 5.19 17.01 41.34
CA LEU A 175 6.28 17.72 40.66
C LEU A 175 5.87 19.16 40.30
N ILE A 176 4.68 19.34 39.72
CA ILE A 176 4.13 20.65 39.33
C ILE A 176 4.00 21.57 40.55
N ARG A 177 3.55 21.06 41.70
CA ARG A 177 3.34 21.84 42.93
C ARG A 177 4.61 22.07 43.75
N SER A 178 5.73 21.45 43.36
CA SER A 178 6.99 21.54 44.09
C SER A 178 7.50 22.99 44.14
N GLY A 179 7.87 23.47 45.33
CA GLY A 179 8.38 24.83 45.53
C GLY A 179 7.36 25.96 45.47
N LEU A 180 6.06 25.65 45.30
CA LEU A 180 4.97 26.62 45.41
C LEU A 180 4.47 26.76 46.86
N ASP A 181 4.17 27.98 47.28
CA ASP A 181 3.47 28.22 48.54
C ASP A 181 1.98 27.89 48.43
N GLN A 182 1.24 27.96 49.55
CA GLN A 182 -0.18 27.58 49.55
C GLN A 182 -1.05 28.52 48.71
N ALA A 183 -0.76 29.82 48.70
CA ALA A 183 -1.55 30.78 47.94
C ALA A 183 -1.32 30.60 46.43
N GLU A 184 -0.09 30.32 46.03
CA GLU A 184 0.25 29.95 44.64
C GLU A 184 -0.46 28.65 44.22
N LYS A 185 -0.49 27.63 45.08
CA LYS A 185 -1.22 26.37 44.83
C LYS A 185 -2.72 26.60 44.67
N ASP A 186 -3.32 27.40 45.56
CA ASP A 186 -4.76 27.68 45.52
C ASP A 186 -5.13 28.44 44.24
N LEU A 187 -4.35 29.46 43.86
CA LEU A 187 -4.55 30.21 42.62
C LEU A 187 -4.38 29.35 41.37
N MET A 188 -3.36 28.48 41.34
CA MET A 188 -3.15 27.54 40.24
C MET A 188 -4.36 26.62 40.04
N VAL A 189 -4.90 26.06 41.13
CA VAL A 189 -6.10 25.20 41.09
C VAL A 189 -7.32 26.01 40.63
N GLU A 190 -7.50 27.23 41.12
CA GLU A 190 -8.58 28.12 40.72
C GLU A 190 -8.56 28.38 39.20
N VAL A 191 -7.41 28.79 38.66
CA VAL A 191 -7.24 29.03 37.22
C VAL A 191 -7.44 27.73 36.43
N SER A 192 -6.86 26.63 36.88
CA SER A 192 -6.97 25.35 36.19
C SER A 192 -8.43 24.88 36.05
N ASN A 193 -9.24 25.05 37.11
CA ASN A 193 -10.68 24.72 37.07
C ASN A 193 -11.45 25.51 35.99
N THR A 194 -11.00 26.73 35.64
CA THR A 194 -11.62 27.52 34.56
C THR A 194 -11.28 27.01 33.16
N VAL A 195 -10.25 26.17 33.04
CA VAL A 195 -9.75 25.62 31.77
C VAL A 195 -10.25 24.19 31.55
N HIS A 196 -9.94 23.27 32.46
CA HIS A 196 -10.17 21.84 32.19
C HIS A 196 -11.65 21.43 32.22
N GLN A 197 -12.50 22.09 33.04
CA GLN A 197 -13.93 21.77 33.12
C GLN A 197 -14.67 22.08 31.80
N PRO A 198 -14.54 23.28 31.20
CA PRO A 198 -15.11 23.54 29.88
C PRO A 198 -14.61 22.60 28.78
N ILE A 199 -13.32 22.26 28.78
CA ILE A 199 -12.72 21.32 27.80
C ILE A 199 -13.39 19.96 27.89
N LYS A 200 -13.52 19.43 29.11
CA LYS A 200 -14.21 18.17 29.36
C LYS A 200 -15.64 18.18 28.79
N GLU A 201 -16.40 19.24 29.05
CA GLU A 201 -17.78 19.34 28.56
C GLU A 201 -17.85 19.52 27.04
N ALA A 202 -16.92 20.27 26.44
CA ALA A 202 -16.84 20.44 24.98
C ALA A 202 -16.53 19.12 24.27
N ILE A 203 -15.52 18.38 24.73
CA ILE A 203 -15.15 17.07 24.18
C ILE A 203 -16.28 16.07 24.35
N LYS A 204 -16.89 16.01 25.54
CA LYS A 204 -18.04 15.14 25.76
C LYS A 204 -19.21 15.50 24.83
N SER A 205 -19.47 16.79 24.61
CA SER A 205 -20.52 17.24 23.68
C SER A 205 -20.20 16.85 22.24
N ARG A 206 -18.94 16.95 21.80
CA ARG A 206 -18.48 16.52 20.47
C ARG A 206 -18.70 15.02 20.28
N ILE A 207 -18.20 14.19 21.20
CA ILE A 207 -18.28 12.73 21.12
C ILE A 207 -19.73 12.22 21.07
N LEU A 208 -20.65 12.88 21.77
CA LEU A 208 -22.07 12.51 21.74
C LEU A 208 -22.77 12.87 20.42
N ALA A 209 -22.19 13.76 19.61
CA ALA A 209 -22.79 14.29 18.40
C ALA A 209 -22.02 13.93 17.11
N ASP A 210 -20.81 13.38 17.23
CA ASP A 210 -19.90 13.17 16.10
C ASP A 210 -20.29 12.00 15.18
N GLY A 211 -21.29 11.20 15.53
CA GLY A 211 -21.72 10.05 14.74
C GLY A 211 -21.05 8.73 15.12
N SER A 212 -20.08 8.71 16.04
CA SER A 212 -19.40 7.49 16.52
C SER A 212 -20.34 6.53 17.26
N ASN A 213 -21.48 7.02 17.73
CA ASN A 213 -22.42 6.31 18.59
C ASN A 213 -21.78 5.83 19.91
N PHE A 214 -20.82 6.60 20.43
CA PHE A 214 -20.12 6.38 21.70
C PHE A 214 -21.06 5.98 22.86
N GLN A 215 -22.17 6.69 23.02
CA GLN A 215 -23.18 6.48 24.07
C GLN A 215 -23.86 5.09 24.04
N GLN A 216 -23.80 4.39 22.91
CA GLN A 216 -24.31 3.03 22.74
C GLN A 216 -23.15 2.06 22.46
N ASN A 217 -21.98 2.30 23.04
CA ASN A 217 -20.80 1.45 22.92
C ASN A 217 -20.39 1.22 21.45
N TYR A 218 -20.46 2.27 20.63
CA TYR A 218 -20.09 2.23 19.21
C TYR A 218 -20.87 1.20 18.38
N THR A 219 -22.09 0.85 18.80
CA THR A 219 -22.95 -0.08 18.04
C THR A 219 -23.26 0.52 16.66
N ASP A 220 -23.31 -0.32 15.64
CA ASP A 220 -23.69 0.10 14.29
C ASP A 220 -25.06 0.80 14.27
N THR A 221 -25.15 1.85 13.45
CA THR A 221 -26.38 2.63 13.24
C THR A 221 -26.89 2.58 11.79
N THR A 222 -26.14 1.95 10.88
CA THR A 222 -26.46 1.89 9.45
C THR A 222 -27.40 0.74 9.11
N GLY A 223 -27.40 -0.32 9.92
CA GLY A 223 -28.14 -1.55 9.61
C GLY A 223 -27.46 -2.36 8.51
N TYR A 224 -26.13 -2.29 8.43
CA TYR A 224 -25.34 -3.02 7.45
C TYR A 224 -25.62 -4.53 7.56
N GLU A 225 -26.11 -5.11 6.46
CA GLU A 225 -26.47 -6.52 6.40
C GLU A 225 -25.25 -7.35 5.98
N VAL A 226 -24.85 -8.28 6.85
CA VAL A 226 -23.75 -9.21 6.56
C VAL A 226 -24.21 -10.21 5.52
N THR A 227 -23.53 -10.26 4.38
CA THR A 227 -23.73 -11.33 3.39
C THR A 227 -22.98 -12.59 3.84
N SER A 228 -23.67 -13.73 3.75
CA SER A 228 -23.06 -15.04 4.01
C SER A 228 -22.27 -15.49 2.79
N TRP A 229 -21.09 -16.09 2.98
CA TRP A 229 -20.29 -16.65 1.88
C TRP A 229 -21.06 -17.67 1.02
N ILE A 230 -22.22 -18.16 1.48
CA ILE A 230 -23.08 -19.11 0.77
C ILE A 230 -24.47 -18.54 0.42
N ASP A 231 -24.70 -17.21 0.38
CA ASP A 231 -26.02 -16.68 -0.01
C ASP A 231 -26.01 -15.55 -1.07
N PRO A 232 -26.52 -15.80 -2.30
CA PRO A 232 -26.91 -17.11 -2.80
C PRO A 232 -25.65 -17.94 -3.05
N SER A 233 -25.67 -19.18 -2.58
CA SER A 233 -24.74 -20.24 -2.95
C SER A 233 -24.41 -20.07 -4.43
N PRO A 234 -23.14 -20.05 -4.87
CA PRO A 234 -22.84 -20.02 -6.30
C PRO A 234 -23.64 -21.16 -6.91
N CYS A 235 -24.71 -20.81 -7.62
CA CYS A 235 -25.57 -21.75 -8.29
C CYS A 235 -24.74 -22.23 -9.49
N LEU A 236 -23.80 -23.12 -9.21
CA LEU A 236 -23.43 -24.15 -10.15
C LEU A 236 -24.77 -24.67 -10.67
N ASN A 237 -25.04 -24.53 -11.96
CA ASN A 237 -26.14 -25.19 -12.65
C ASN A 237 -26.07 -26.75 -12.56
N LEU A 238 -25.32 -27.28 -11.58
CA LEU A 238 -25.13 -28.68 -11.22
C LEU A 238 -25.94 -29.09 -9.99
N CYS A 239 -27.18 -28.60 -9.88
CA CYS A 239 -28.24 -29.43 -9.31
C CYS A 239 -28.56 -30.60 -10.27
N LEU A 240 -27.56 -31.43 -10.59
CA LEU A 240 -27.76 -32.72 -11.22
C LEU A 240 -27.72 -33.81 -10.14
N PRO A 241 -28.76 -34.65 -10.02
CA PRO A 241 -28.75 -35.73 -9.05
C PRO A 241 -27.72 -36.78 -9.47
N GLY A 242 -26.59 -36.77 -8.79
CA GLY A 242 -25.62 -37.88 -8.76
C GLY A 242 -24.39 -37.69 -9.63
N LEU A 243 -23.28 -37.26 -9.04
CA LEU A 243 -21.95 -37.63 -9.52
C LEU A 243 -21.08 -38.05 -8.33
N HIS A 244 -20.64 -39.31 -8.37
CA HIS A 244 -19.76 -39.95 -7.42
C HIS A 244 -18.33 -39.41 -7.59
N LEU A 245 -17.71 -39.01 -6.47
CA LEU A 245 -16.28 -38.69 -6.36
C LEU A 245 -15.41 -39.83 -6.92
N LEU A 246 -14.58 -39.52 -7.91
CA LEU A 246 -13.47 -40.37 -8.34
C LEU A 246 -12.15 -39.64 -8.06
N ILE A 247 -11.60 -39.89 -6.88
CA ILE A 247 -10.23 -39.52 -6.50
C ILE A 247 -9.29 -40.48 -7.25
N GLN A 248 -8.50 -39.99 -8.21
CA GLN A 248 -7.36 -40.74 -8.76
C GLN A 248 -6.04 -40.12 -8.34
N HIS A 249 -5.22 -40.95 -7.68
CA HIS A 249 -3.87 -40.64 -7.20
C HIS A 249 -2.90 -40.49 -8.37
N VAL A 250 -2.12 -39.41 -8.41
CA VAL A 250 -0.94 -39.30 -9.28
C VAL A 250 0.31 -39.01 -8.44
N ARG A 251 1.37 -39.78 -8.70
CA ARG A 251 2.65 -39.85 -7.97
C ARG A 251 3.64 -38.77 -8.44
N ARG A 252 4.46 -38.28 -7.49
CA ARG A 252 5.65 -37.41 -7.68
C ARG A 252 6.83 -38.10 -8.39
N PRO A 253 7.77 -37.32 -8.97
CA PRO A 253 9.16 -37.33 -8.47
C PRO A 253 9.77 -35.92 -8.28
N ALA A 254 10.98 -35.88 -7.71
CA ALA A 254 11.57 -34.77 -6.94
C ALA A 254 12.75 -34.01 -7.63
N ARG A 255 12.92 -32.74 -7.19
CA ARG A 255 14.11 -31.83 -7.07
C ARG A 255 15.08 -31.65 -8.25
N ASP A 256 15.34 -30.39 -8.67
CA ASP A 256 16.50 -29.57 -8.20
C ASP A 256 16.56 -28.12 -8.77
N ARG A 257 17.07 -27.20 -7.92
CA ARG A 257 17.75 -25.88 -8.13
C ARG A 257 17.01 -24.54 -8.44
N ARG A 258 17.36 -23.57 -7.57
CA ARG A 258 17.13 -22.11 -7.51
C ARG A 258 17.63 -21.34 -8.73
N VAL A 259 16.83 -20.39 -9.23
CA VAL A 259 17.14 -19.04 -9.78
C VAL A 259 15.77 -18.36 -10.01
N LEU A 260 15.55 -17.12 -9.54
CA LEU A 260 14.43 -16.27 -9.99
C LEU A 260 14.51 -16.13 -11.51
N ARG A 261 13.59 -16.78 -12.24
CA ARG A 261 13.47 -16.64 -13.69
C ARG A 261 12.15 -15.94 -14.02
N PRO A 262 12.14 -14.94 -14.91
CA PRO A 262 10.93 -14.54 -15.62
C PRO A 262 10.62 -15.66 -16.61
N GLY A 263 9.57 -16.43 -16.34
CA GLY A 263 9.21 -17.61 -17.12
C GLY A 263 8.37 -18.59 -16.30
N ARG A 264 7.06 -18.36 -16.35
CA ARG A 264 5.95 -19.17 -15.82
C ARG A 264 6.30 -20.66 -15.72
N ALA A 265 6.25 -21.23 -14.51
CA ALA A 265 6.28 -22.67 -14.34
C ALA A 265 5.01 -23.27 -14.96
N ALA A 266 5.16 -24.14 -15.96
CA ALA A 266 4.03 -24.91 -16.49
C ALA A 266 3.48 -25.82 -15.39
N GLY A 267 2.35 -25.42 -14.79
CA GLY A 267 1.63 -26.22 -13.79
C GLY A 267 0.90 -25.45 -12.68
N VAL A 268 1.08 -24.12 -12.56
CA VAL A 268 0.32 -23.29 -11.61
C VAL A 268 -0.93 -22.73 -12.30
N ALA A 269 -2.09 -22.86 -11.64
CA ALA A 269 -3.40 -22.76 -12.26
C ALA A 269 -3.79 -21.33 -12.68
N GLY A 270 -4.36 -21.19 -13.87
CA GLY A 270 -5.22 -20.04 -14.19
C GLY A 270 -6.58 -20.17 -13.49
N PRO A 271 -7.43 -19.12 -13.56
CA PRO A 271 -8.79 -19.20 -13.05
C PRO A 271 -9.54 -20.38 -13.67
N THR A 272 -10.58 -20.86 -12.98
CA THR A 272 -11.35 -21.98 -13.51
C THR A 272 -12.00 -21.62 -14.84
N PRO A 273 -12.14 -22.56 -15.80
CA PRO A 273 -12.88 -22.29 -17.03
C PRO A 273 -14.29 -21.75 -16.76
N SER A 274 -14.89 -22.13 -15.63
CA SER A 274 -16.20 -21.64 -15.20
C SER A 274 -16.23 -20.17 -14.74
N SER A 275 -15.14 -19.67 -14.15
CA SER A 275 -15.03 -18.24 -13.82
C SER A 275 -14.67 -17.42 -15.06
N GLU A 276 -13.86 -17.96 -15.97
CA GLU A 276 -13.50 -17.32 -17.25
C GLU A 276 -14.68 -17.23 -18.23
N ASP A 277 -15.52 -18.27 -18.34
CA ASP A 277 -16.68 -18.29 -19.24
C ASP A 277 -17.96 -17.68 -18.65
N GLY A 278 -17.89 -17.19 -17.40
CA GLY A 278 -18.98 -16.54 -16.68
C GLY A 278 -20.05 -17.48 -16.13
N THR A 279 -19.86 -18.81 -16.18
CA THR A 279 -20.80 -19.77 -15.58
C THR A 279 -20.76 -19.77 -14.05
N LEU A 280 -19.64 -19.38 -13.45
CA LEU A 280 -19.47 -19.04 -12.04
C LEU A 280 -19.33 -17.52 -11.91
N ARG A 281 -20.33 -16.87 -11.32
CA ARG A 281 -20.22 -15.46 -10.95
C ARG A 281 -19.47 -15.34 -9.63
N LEU A 282 -18.41 -14.56 -9.61
CA LEU A 282 -17.58 -14.28 -8.45
C LEU A 282 -18.27 -13.30 -7.53
N THR A 283 -18.09 -13.53 -6.23
CA THR A 283 -18.56 -12.63 -5.18
C THR A 283 -17.79 -11.31 -5.23
N GLU A 284 -18.53 -10.21 -5.31
CA GLU A 284 -17.97 -8.85 -5.33
C GLU A 284 -17.93 -8.22 -3.94
N THR A 285 -18.75 -8.75 -3.01
CA THR A 285 -18.95 -8.19 -1.67
C THR A 285 -18.24 -8.94 -0.55
N TRP A 286 -17.99 -8.28 0.58
CA TRP A 286 -17.38 -8.87 1.76
C TRP A 286 -18.27 -9.98 2.34
N GLN A 287 -17.62 -11.06 2.78
CA GLN A 287 -18.27 -12.24 3.34
C GLN A 287 -17.77 -12.50 4.76
N SER A 288 -18.69 -12.73 5.69
CA SER A 288 -18.33 -13.18 7.04
C SER A 288 -17.89 -14.65 7.01
N LEU A 289 -16.67 -14.92 7.48
CA LEU A 289 -16.09 -16.27 7.44
C LEU A 289 -16.74 -17.26 8.43
N THR A 290 -17.52 -16.76 9.39
CA THR A 290 -18.01 -17.53 10.54
C THR A 290 -19.43 -18.05 10.39
N GLN A 291 -20.22 -17.52 9.46
CA GLN A 291 -21.53 -18.07 9.09
C GLN A 291 -21.45 -19.46 8.43
N MET A 292 -20.23 -19.95 8.22
CA MET A 292 -19.86 -21.28 7.73
C MET A 292 -19.68 -22.33 8.86
N GLY A 293 -19.69 -21.94 10.14
CA GLY A 293 -19.23 -22.82 11.23
C GLY A 293 -17.71 -22.99 11.30
N THR A 294 -16.98 -22.12 10.59
CA THR A 294 -15.52 -22.05 10.53
C THR A 294 -14.98 -21.44 11.82
N PHE A 295 -14.86 -22.25 12.88
CA PHE A 295 -13.84 -22.20 13.96
C PHE A 295 -14.37 -22.99 15.18
N PRO A 296 -13.89 -24.23 15.41
CA PRO A 296 -14.35 -25.03 16.53
C PRO A 296 -13.47 -24.78 17.77
N LYS A 297 -13.77 -23.69 18.49
CA LYS A 297 -13.63 -23.40 19.93
C LYS A 297 -13.61 -21.86 20.12
N PRO A 298 -14.18 -21.28 21.20
CA PRO A 298 -14.13 -19.85 21.47
C PRO A 298 -12.72 -19.23 21.34
N LYS A 299 -11.69 -19.95 21.80
CA LYS A 299 -10.28 -19.57 21.74
C LYS A 299 -9.63 -19.55 20.34
N ASP A 300 -10.26 -20.17 19.34
CA ASP A 300 -9.68 -20.36 18.00
C ASP A 300 -10.36 -19.44 16.95
N GLY A 301 -11.22 -18.50 17.39
CA GLY A 301 -11.96 -17.55 16.54
C GLY A 301 -13.48 -17.67 16.73
N GLY A 302 -14.13 -16.58 17.16
CA GLY A 302 -15.58 -16.46 17.30
C GLY A 302 -16.27 -15.95 16.04
N GLU A 303 -17.58 -15.67 16.11
CA GLU A 303 -18.35 -15.06 15.00
C GLU A 303 -17.78 -13.69 14.59
N GLN A 304 -17.62 -13.46 13.28
CA GLN A 304 -17.13 -12.22 12.71
C GLN A 304 -18.29 -11.24 12.60
N PHE A 305 -18.20 -10.18 13.38
CA PHE A 305 -19.11 -9.04 13.30
C PHE A 305 -18.44 -7.90 12.55
N PRO A 306 -19.15 -7.24 11.61
CA PRO A 306 -18.58 -6.16 10.83
C PRO A 306 -18.16 -5.02 11.75
N LEU A 307 -16.90 -4.61 11.65
CA LEU A 307 -16.29 -3.66 12.59
C LEU A 307 -16.67 -2.21 12.25
N THR A 308 -17.53 -1.63 13.08
CA THR A 308 -18.02 -0.24 12.99
C THR A 308 -18.44 0.23 11.58
N PRO A 309 -19.47 -0.38 10.95
CA PRO A 309 -19.92 -0.01 9.59
C PRO A 309 -20.30 1.46 9.42
N HIS A 310 -20.79 2.08 10.48
CA HIS A 310 -21.18 3.49 10.51
C HIS A 310 -20.00 4.47 10.50
N TRP A 311 -18.75 4.00 10.61
CA TRP A 311 -17.61 4.86 10.93
C TRP A 311 -17.29 5.91 9.87
N GLY A 312 -17.62 5.66 8.60
CA GLY A 312 -17.50 6.65 7.54
C GLY A 312 -18.39 7.90 7.73
N GLY A 313 -19.42 7.79 8.57
CA GLY A 313 -20.29 8.90 8.96
C GLY A 313 -19.82 9.68 10.19
N VAL A 314 -18.68 9.32 10.79
CA VAL A 314 -18.12 10.06 11.93
C VAL A 314 -17.58 11.41 11.45
N THR A 315 -17.75 12.45 12.27
CA THR A 315 -17.34 13.83 11.97
C THR A 315 -15.81 13.95 12.04
N PRO A 316 -15.12 14.18 10.91
CA PRO A 316 -13.66 14.33 10.88
C PRO A 316 -13.19 15.63 11.56
N PHE A 317 -11.88 15.78 11.75
CA PHE A 317 -11.27 17.05 12.17
C PHE A 317 -10.82 17.90 10.99
N THR A 318 -10.19 17.26 10.01
CA THR A 318 -9.53 17.91 8.87
C THR A 318 -10.34 17.72 7.60
N LEU A 319 -10.87 16.51 7.38
CA LEU A 319 -11.64 16.20 6.18
C LEU A 319 -13.03 16.87 6.21
N PRO A 320 -13.54 17.35 5.05
CA PRO A 320 -14.92 17.86 4.96
C PRO A 320 -15.98 16.79 5.29
N THR A 321 -15.77 15.56 4.83
CA THR A 321 -16.61 14.37 5.06
C THR A 321 -15.74 13.11 4.97
N GLY A 322 -16.22 11.98 5.49
CA GLY A 322 -15.53 10.69 5.30
C GLY A 322 -15.35 10.31 3.82
N SER A 323 -16.30 10.70 2.98
CA SER A 323 -16.26 10.43 1.53
C SER A 323 -15.37 11.37 0.72
N ALA A 324 -14.71 12.35 1.36
CA ALA A 324 -14.01 13.43 0.65
C ALA A 324 -12.88 12.92 -0.26
N LEU A 325 -12.25 11.81 0.14
CA LEU A 325 -11.13 11.16 -0.57
C LEU A 325 -11.49 9.78 -1.11
N ARG A 326 -12.78 9.49 -1.30
CA ARG A 326 -13.21 8.20 -1.86
C ARG A 326 -12.77 8.09 -3.32
N SER A 327 -11.81 7.22 -3.59
CA SER A 327 -11.32 6.92 -4.94
C SER A 327 -12.17 5.84 -5.62
N GLU A 328 -11.85 5.53 -6.87
CA GLU A 328 -12.53 4.47 -7.62
C GLU A 328 -11.99 3.08 -7.22
N TYR A 329 -12.92 2.13 -7.07
CA TYR A 329 -12.62 0.71 -6.86
C TYR A 329 -13.03 -0.10 -8.09
N TYR A 330 -12.17 -1.01 -8.52
CA TYR A 330 -12.42 -1.88 -9.66
C TYR A 330 -12.58 -3.32 -9.16
N GLY A 331 -13.83 -3.77 -9.06
CA GLY A 331 -14.16 -5.16 -8.75
C GLY A 331 -13.81 -6.12 -9.88
N PRO A 332 -14.19 -7.41 -9.77
CA PRO A 332 -13.81 -8.44 -10.73
C PRO A 332 -14.34 -8.21 -12.15
N TYR A 333 -15.41 -7.42 -12.34
CA TYR A 333 -16.07 -7.25 -13.64
C TYR A 333 -15.94 -5.81 -14.20
N ASP A 334 -15.85 -5.69 -15.52
CA ASP A 334 -15.96 -4.41 -16.24
C ASP A 334 -17.42 -3.94 -16.41
N ALA A 335 -17.63 -2.80 -17.08
CA ALA A 335 -18.96 -2.23 -17.28
C ALA A 335 -19.84 -3.11 -18.20
N GLU A 336 -19.22 -3.95 -19.02
CA GLU A 336 -19.83 -4.91 -19.93
C GLU A 336 -20.07 -6.27 -19.26
N GLY A 337 -19.54 -6.48 -18.05
CA GLY A 337 -19.65 -7.71 -17.26
C GLY A 337 -18.56 -8.75 -17.56
N ASN A 338 -17.49 -8.38 -18.28
CA ASN A 338 -16.35 -9.26 -18.51
C ASN A 338 -15.42 -9.27 -17.30
N LEU A 339 -14.80 -10.43 -17.04
CA LEU A 339 -13.81 -10.59 -15.97
C LEU A 339 -12.56 -9.75 -16.30
N ARG A 340 -12.12 -8.92 -15.36
CA ARG A 340 -10.92 -8.09 -15.51
C ARG A 340 -9.66 -8.92 -15.28
N GLN A 341 -8.76 -8.92 -16.27
CA GLN A 341 -7.47 -9.60 -16.15
C GLN A 341 -6.64 -9.04 -14.99
N GLN A 342 -6.60 -7.71 -14.82
CA GLN A 342 -5.91 -7.05 -13.72
C GLN A 342 -6.32 -7.59 -12.35
N TRP A 343 -7.62 -7.83 -12.13
CA TRP A 343 -8.11 -8.37 -10.86
C TRP A 343 -7.61 -9.81 -10.63
N ILE A 344 -7.55 -10.63 -11.69
CA ILE A 344 -6.96 -11.98 -11.64
C ILE A 344 -5.45 -11.94 -11.40
N ASP A 345 -4.75 -10.96 -11.97
CA ASP A 345 -3.31 -10.76 -11.77
C ASP A 345 -3.01 -10.42 -10.31
N GLU A 346 -3.82 -9.57 -9.66
CA GLU A 346 -3.70 -9.27 -8.23
C GLU A 346 -3.93 -10.51 -7.36
N LEU A 347 -4.93 -11.35 -7.67
CA LEU A 347 -5.10 -12.62 -6.94
C LEU A 347 -3.91 -13.57 -7.13
N THR A 348 -3.37 -13.61 -8.35
CA THR A 348 -2.20 -14.45 -8.68
C THR A 348 -0.96 -13.97 -7.94
N GLN A 349 -0.76 -12.65 -7.81
CA GLN A 349 0.29 -12.06 -7.01
C GLN A 349 0.25 -12.56 -5.56
N LEU A 350 -0.93 -12.65 -4.95
CA LEU A 350 -1.07 -13.17 -3.59
C LEU A 350 -0.72 -14.67 -3.48
N LEU A 351 -1.00 -15.47 -4.52
CA LEU A 351 -0.58 -16.87 -4.56
C LEU A 351 0.95 -16.99 -4.69
N ASP A 352 1.58 -16.13 -5.48
CA ASP A 352 3.04 -16.06 -5.63
C ASP A 352 3.72 -15.62 -4.32
N LEU A 353 3.16 -14.62 -3.64
CA LEU A 353 3.64 -14.20 -2.31
C LEU A 353 3.44 -15.31 -1.27
N ALA A 354 2.31 -16.01 -1.28
CA ALA A 354 2.09 -17.15 -0.39
C ALA A 354 3.15 -18.24 -0.63
N GLU A 355 3.56 -18.49 -1.88
CA GLU A 355 4.67 -19.40 -2.18
C GLU A 355 6.01 -18.91 -1.60
N GLN A 356 6.27 -17.60 -1.63
CA GLN A 356 7.48 -17.01 -1.03
C GLN A 356 7.52 -17.15 0.50
N GLN A 357 6.36 -17.30 1.13
CA GLN A 357 6.24 -17.53 2.57
C GLN A 357 6.49 -18.99 2.99
N GLN A 358 6.67 -19.92 2.04
CA GLN A 358 7.01 -21.32 2.34
C GLN A 358 8.38 -21.48 3.04
N ASP A 359 8.56 -22.61 3.71
CA ASP A 359 9.76 -22.91 4.50
C ASP A 359 11.06 -22.73 3.70
N GLY A 360 11.99 -21.95 4.25
CA GLY A 360 13.31 -21.70 3.66
C GLY A 360 13.36 -20.76 2.46
N THR A 361 12.28 -20.07 2.10
CA THR A 361 12.24 -19.10 0.99
C THR A 361 12.51 -17.67 1.45
N CYS A 362 11.57 -16.98 2.11
CA CYS A 362 11.74 -15.61 2.60
C CYS A 362 11.41 -15.46 4.10
N PRO A 363 12.39 -15.66 5.00
CA PRO A 363 12.21 -15.43 6.45
C PRO A 363 11.75 -14.02 6.82
N ARG A 364 12.30 -12.99 6.14
CA ARG A 364 11.94 -11.59 6.39
C ARG A 364 10.49 -11.31 6.02
N CYS A 365 10.00 -11.84 4.90
CA CYS A 365 8.61 -11.68 4.47
C CYS A 365 7.61 -12.24 5.51
N ARG A 366 7.97 -13.35 6.17
CA ARG A 366 7.15 -13.95 7.24
C ARG A 366 7.12 -13.03 8.46
N ALA A 367 8.32 -12.61 8.87
CA ALA A 367 8.52 -11.73 10.01
C ALA A 367 7.81 -10.39 9.85
N GLU A 368 7.88 -9.76 8.67
CA GLU A 368 7.18 -8.50 8.39
C GLU A 368 5.66 -8.66 8.40
N SER A 369 5.14 -9.73 7.79
CA SER A 369 3.70 -10.00 7.84
C SER A 369 3.20 -10.17 9.27
N GLU A 370 3.93 -10.91 10.11
CA GLU A 370 3.60 -11.13 11.53
C GLU A 370 3.77 -9.85 12.36
N TYR A 371 4.88 -9.14 12.20
CA TYR A 371 5.18 -7.92 12.96
C TYR A 371 4.07 -6.88 12.78
N TRP A 372 3.69 -6.61 11.54
CA TRP A 372 2.67 -5.63 11.22
C TRP A 372 1.24 -6.13 11.48
N GLU A 373 1.02 -7.40 11.86
CA GLU A 373 -0.27 -7.87 12.38
C GLU A 373 -0.55 -7.33 13.79
N LEU A 374 0.50 -7.04 14.58
CA LEU A 374 0.44 -6.40 15.91
C LEU A 374 -0.35 -7.21 16.97
N GLY A 375 -0.48 -8.53 16.78
CA GLY A 375 -1.42 -9.42 17.46
C GLY A 375 -1.25 -9.69 18.96
N ASP A 376 -0.17 -9.22 19.59
CA ASP A 376 0.09 -9.43 21.03
C ASP A 376 -0.21 -8.17 21.88
N GLU A 377 -0.17 -6.97 21.31
CA GLU A 377 -0.32 -5.71 22.06
C GLU A 377 -1.61 -4.95 21.77
N PHE A 378 -2.47 -5.42 20.85
CA PHE A 378 -3.76 -4.82 20.46
C PHE A 378 -3.74 -3.29 20.22
N LYS A 379 -2.58 -2.71 19.91
CA LYS A 379 -2.43 -1.28 19.62
C LYS A 379 -2.99 -0.92 18.25
N TYR A 380 -3.01 -1.87 17.31
CA TYR A 380 -3.34 -1.68 15.89
C TYR A 380 -2.42 -0.62 15.22
N PRO A 381 -2.50 -0.40 13.90
CA PRO A 381 -1.66 0.61 13.25
C PRO A 381 -1.77 2.02 13.86
N PRO A 382 -2.97 2.54 14.23
CA PRO A 382 -3.08 3.84 14.89
C PRO A 382 -2.27 3.95 16.18
N GLY A 383 -2.32 2.91 17.04
CA GLY A 383 -1.58 2.89 18.29
C GLY A 383 -0.09 2.70 18.08
N TRP A 384 0.34 1.88 17.12
CA TRP A 384 1.76 1.70 16.80
C TRP A 384 2.41 3.02 16.36
N TRP A 385 1.78 3.75 15.44
CA TRP A 385 2.30 5.04 14.97
C TRP A 385 2.31 6.11 16.07
N ALA A 386 1.28 6.15 16.91
CA ALA A 386 1.25 7.06 18.07
C ALA A 386 2.33 6.69 19.12
N ASP A 387 2.62 5.41 19.31
CA ASP A 387 3.68 4.93 20.20
C ASP A 387 5.06 5.34 19.69
N ARG A 388 5.35 5.13 18.40
CA ARG A 388 6.62 5.57 17.78
C ARG A 388 6.77 7.09 17.85
N ALA A 389 5.70 7.84 17.57
CA ALA A 389 5.69 9.29 17.71
C ALA A 389 6.03 9.73 19.16
N ASN A 390 5.48 9.05 20.16
CA ASN A 390 5.74 9.34 21.56
C ASN A 390 7.16 8.96 21.99
N GLU A 391 7.72 7.87 21.45
CA GLU A 391 9.14 7.52 21.64
C GLU A 391 10.07 8.61 21.09
N ILE A 392 9.82 9.11 19.87
CA ILE A 392 10.59 10.21 19.27
C ILE A 392 10.54 11.47 20.16
N VAL A 393 9.36 11.82 20.66
CA VAL A 393 9.17 12.94 21.60
C VAL A 393 10.03 12.78 22.85
N LYS A 394 10.06 11.58 23.44
CA LYS A 394 10.85 11.25 24.64
C LYS A 394 12.35 11.27 24.36
N ASP A 395 12.79 10.63 23.27
CA ASP A 395 14.20 10.50 22.91
C ASP A 395 14.84 11.85 22.57
N LEU A 396 14.08 12.75 21.95
CA LEU A 396 14.52 14.12 21.65
C LEU A 396 14.31 15.10 22.81
N ASN A 397 13.72 14.65 23.93
CA ASN A 397 13.35 15.48 25.08
C ASN A 397 12.64 16.77 24.64
N MET A 398 11.60 16.60 23.81
CA MET A 398 10.93 17.74 23.18
C MET A 398 10.22 18.62 24.21
N PRO A 399 10.21 19.96 24.01
CA PRO A 399 9.37 20.84 24.80
C PRO A 399 7.88 20.54 24.57
N VAL A 400 7.01 21.08 25.44
CA VAL A 400 5.57 20.75 25.46
C VAL A 400 4.90 21.02 24.11
N LYS A 401 5.23 22.16 23.50
CA LYS A 401 4.63 22.60 22.25
C LYS A 401 4.94 21.65 21.10
N GLU A 402 6.21 21.33 20.88
CA GLU A 402 6.66 20.42 19.84
C GLU A 402 6.14 19.00 20.09
N SER A 403 6.04 18.58 21.35
CA SER A 403 5.42 17.31 21.74
C SER A 403 3.96 17.24 21.31
N LEU A 404 3.19 18.33 21.52
CA LEU A 404 1.80 18.42 21.11
C LEU A 404 1.65 18.49 19.58
N GLN A 405 2.55 19.17 18.86
CA GLN A 405 2.52 19.19 17.40
C GLN A 405 2.59 17.77 16.82
N ILE A 406 3.51 16.95 17.34
CA ILE A 406 3.68 15.55 16.94
C ILE A 406 2.50 14.70 17.40
N SER A 407 2.17 14.71 18.69
CA SER A 407 1.19 13.77 19.25
C SER A 407 -0.23 14.06 18.79
N LEU A 408 -0.64 15.33 18.75
CA LEU A 408 -1.94 15.73 18.22
C LEU A 408 -2.00 15.47 16.72
N GLY A 409 -0.97 15.88 15.97
CA GLY A 409 -0.91 15.69 14.52
C GLY A 409 -1.10 14.23 14.12
N VAL A 410 -0.32 13.31 14.72
CA VAL A 410 -0.43 11.88 14.41
C VAL A 410 -1.81 11.34 14.79
N SER A 411 -2.35 11.74 15.94
CA SER A 411 -3.69 11.30 16.37
C SER A 411 -4.81 11.80 15.45
N LEU A 412 -4.72 13.03 14.94
CA LEU A 412 -5.64 13.59 13.94
C LEU A 412 -5.56 12.80 12.62
N ALA A 413 -4.34 12.54 12.15
CA ALA A 413 -4.09 11.82 10.91
C ALA A 413 -4.62 10.38 10.92
N VAL A 414 -4.35 9.62 11.98
CA VAL A 414 -4.85 8.25 12.06
C VAL A 414 -6.37 8.22 12.29
N PHE A 415 -6.95 9.19 13.00
CA PHE A 415 -8.40 9.26 13.19
C PHE A 415 -9.14 9.56 11.88
N ASP A 416 -8.75 10.61 11.17
CA ASP A 416 -9.38 10.99 9.90
C ASP A 416 -9.13 9.92 8.80
N ALA A 417 -7.97 9.28 8.78
CA ALA A 417 -7.71 8.11 7.92
C ALA A 417 -8.65 6.94 8.21
N GLY A 418 -8.96 6.69 9.49
CA GLY A 418 -9.95 5.70 9.87
C GLY A 418 -11.35 6.02 9.35
N ILE A 419 -11.75 7.29 9.37
CA ILE A 419 -13.05 7.71 8.84
C ILE A 419 -13.10 7.52 7.32
N ALA A 420 -12.11 8.00 6.58
CA ALA A 420 -12.07 7.88 5.13
C ALA A 420 -11.97 6.44 4.65
N ALA A 421 -11.13 5.63 5.29
CA ALA A 421 -10.99 4.21 4.96
C ALA A 421 -12.28 3.43 5.24
N TRP A 422 -12.94 3.67 6.37
CA TRP A 422 -14.20 2.98 6.67
C TRP A 422 -15.36 3.45 5.79
N ASP A 423 -15.40 4.72 5.42
CA ASP A 423 -16.35 5.20 4.42
C ASP A 423 -16.24 4.41 3.12
N MET A 424 -15.03 4.30 2.56
CA MET A 424 -14.81 3.59 1.30
C MET A 424 -15.05 2.08 1.43
N LYS A 425 -14.61 1.46 2.54
CA LYS A 425 -14.85 0.03 2.83
C LYS A 425 -16.32 -0.34 2.76
N TYR A 426 -17.17 0.38 3.49
CA TYR A 426 -18.59 0.05 3.56
C TYR A 426 -19.40 0.64 2.41
N PHE A 427 -18.84 1.58 1.63
CA PHE A 427 -19.43 2.03 0.38
C PHE A 427 -19.28 1.00 -0.75
N TYR A 428 -18.07 0.48 -0.97
CA TYR A 428 -17.82 -0.52 -2.02
C TYR A 428 -18.10 -1.95 -1.58
N ASP A 429 -18.04 -2.19 -0.26
CA ASP A 429 -18.24 -3.50 0.34
C ASP A 429 -17.34 -4.59 -0.26
N SER A 430 -16.15 -4.23 -0.74
CA SER A 430 -15.29 -5.10 -1.56
C SER A 430 -14.93 -6.43 -0.90
N VAL A 431 -14.98 -7.51 -1.69
CA VAL A 431 -14.60 -8.89 -1.34
C VAL A 431 -13.14 -9.01 -0.86
N ARG A 432 -12.88 -9.91 0.10
CA ARG A 432 -11.53 -10.22 0.60
C ARG A 432 -10.84 -11.31 -0.24
N PRO A 433 -9.48 -11.34 -0.29
CA PRO A 433 -8.74 -12.35 -1.05
C PRO A 433 -9.08 -13.79 -0.74
N VAL A 434 -9.35 -14.11 0.54
CA VAL A 434 -9.72 -15.47 0.95
C VAL A 434 -10.97 -15.99 0.25
N THR A 435 -11.98 -15.13 0.05
CA THR A 435 -13.18 -15.46 -0.73
C THR A 435 -12.85 -15.47 -2.22
N ALA A 436 -12.20 -14.42 -2.70
CA ALA A 436 -11.90 -14.23 -4.11
C ALA A 436 -11.05 -15.36 -4.71
N ILE A 437 -9.95 -15.75 -4.06
CA ILE A 437 -9.05 -16.83 -4.52
C ILE A 437 -9.77 -18.17 -4.54
N ASN A 438 -10.52 -18.50 -3.49
CA ASN A 438 -11.16 -19.81 -3.39
C ASN A 438 -12.34 -19.98 -4.36
N GLU A 439 -12.97 -18.89 -4.79
CA GLU A 439 -13.97 -18.88 -5.86
C GLU A 439 -13.32 -18.85 -7.25
N ALA A 440 -12.40 -17.93 -7.52
CA ALA A 440 -11.78 -17.74 -8.83
C ALA A 440 -10.99 -18.97 -9.29
N PHE A 441 -10.37 -19.68 -8.35
CA PHE A 441 -9.57 -20.88 -8.59
C PHE A 441 -10.25 -22.16 -8.08
N TYR A 442 -11.57 -22.18 -7.91
CA TYR A 442 -12.29 -23.32 -7.34
C TYR A 442 -11.96 -24.68 -7.98
N GLY A 443 -11.44 -25.62 -7.19
CA GLY A 443 -11.03 -26.95 -7.64
C GLY A 443 -9.66 -27.00 -8.34
N SER A 444 -9.07 -25.85 -8.65
CA SER A 444 -7.70 -25.75 -9.14
C SER A 444 -6.68 -25.92 -8.01
N THR A 445 -5.49 -26.37 -8.38
CA THR A 445 -4.36 -26.44 -7.44
C THR A 445 -3.64 -25.08 -7.40
N VAL A 446 -3.49 -24.53 -6.21
CA VAL A 446 -2.86 -23.23 -5.93
C VAL A 446 -1.74 -23.39 -4.90
N SER A 447 -0.84 -22.41 -4.84
CA SER A 447 0.17 -22.32 -3.79
C SER A 447 -0.40 -21.62 -2.56
N ASP A 448 -0.21 -22.19 -1.38
CA ASP A 448 -0.31 -21.44 -0.12
C ASP A 448 1.04 -21.46 0.60
N TRP A 449 1.13 -20.76 1.73
CA TRP A 449 2.33 -20.66 2.55
C TRP A 449 2.75 -21.97 3.21
N THR A 450 1.90 -23.00 3.23
CA THR A 450 2.25 -24.29 3.81
C THR A 450 3.19 -25.07 2.89
N GLY A 451 3.99 -25.97 3.44
CA GLY A 451 4.78 -26.91 2.64
C GLY A 451 6.10 -26.37 2.09
N SER A 452 6.58 -26.96 0.99
CA SER A 452 7.95 -26.79 0.46
C SER A 452 8.04 -26.88 -1.07
N ALA A 453 6.90 -26.73 -1.75
CA ALA A 453 6.80 -26.75 -3.20
C ALA A 453 5.51 -26.02 -3.66
N PRO A 454 5.53 -25.43 -4.86
CA PRO A 454 4.34 -24.87 -5.51
C PRO A 454 3.18 -25.87 -5.59
N GLY A 455 1.95 -25.36 -5.65
CA GLY A 455 0.77 -26.17 -5.96
C GLY A 455 0.46 -27.24 -4.92
N ASN A 456 0.42 -26.82 -3.66
CA ASN A 456 0.29 -27.69 -2.50
C ASN A 456 -1.12 -27.68 -1.88
N LYS A 457 -2.02 -26.82 -2.39
CA LYS A 457 -3.42 -26.74 -1.97
C LYS A 457 -4.39 -26.78 -3.14
N VAL A 458 -5.64 -27.14 -2.85
CA VAL A 458 -6.75 -27.02 -3.79
C VAL A 458 -7.64 -25.89 -3.30
N ALA A 459 -7.83 -24.85 -4.10
CA ALA A 459 -8.79 -23.78 -3.78
C ALA A 459 -10.20 -24.38 -3.72
N ASN A 460 -10.95 -24.09 -2.66
CA ASN A 460 -12.29 -24.64 -2.48
C ASN A 460 -13.10 -23.86 -1.42
N LEU A 461 -14.37 -24.21 -1.28
CA LEU A 461 -15.29 -23.61 -0.30
C LEU A 461 -15.46 -24.48 0.97
N ASP A 462 -14.69 -25.56 1.13
CA ASP A 462 -14.67 -26.38 2.36
C ASP A 462 -13.60 -25.85 3.32
N ASP A 463 -14.07 -25.32 4.44
CA ASP A 463 -13.28 -24.67 5.48
C ASP A 463 -12.15 -25.53 6.07
N ARG A 464 -12.18 -26.85 5.88
CA ARG A 464 -11.13 -27.76 6.35
C ARG A 464 -9.93 -27.87 5.41
N ASN A 465 -10.04 -27.46 4.15
CA ASN A 465 -8.97 -27.69 3.17
C ASN A 465 -8.84 -26.64 2.06
N PHE A 466 -9.32 -25.41 2.26
CA PHE A 466 -9.23 -24.29 1.32
C PHE A 466 -7.87 -23.56 1.37
N TRP A 467 -7.60 -22.70 0.38
CA TRP A 467 -6.43 -21.80 0.43
C TRP A 467 -6.60 -20.79 1.55
N ARG A 468 -5.56 -20.58 2.36
CA ARG A 468 -5.64 -19.67 3.51
C ARG A 468 -4.60 -18.55 3.43
N PRO A 469 -4.98 -17.33 3.85
CA PRO A 469 -4.03 -16.25 4.06
C PRO A 469 -2.97 -16.61 5.11
N TYR A 470 -1.81 -15.97 5.02
CA TYR A 470 -0.73 -16.05 5.99
C TYR A 470 -1.07 -15.13 7.18
N GLN A 471 -1.95 -15.61 8.05
CA GLN A 471 -2.47 -14.85 9.20
C GLN A 471 -2.67 -15.75 10.40
N LEU A 472 -2.86 -15.12 11.57
CA LEU A 472 -3.32 -15.80 12.77
C LEU A 472 -4.56 -16.65 12.48
N ARG A 473 -4.57 -17.87 13.00
CA ARG A 473 -5.76 -18.73 12.85
C ARG A 473 -7.01 -18.06 13.44
N ARG A 474 -6.89 -17.41 14.60
CA ARG A 474 -8.00 -16.66 15.24
C ARG A 474 -8.46 -15.42 14.45
N ASN A 475 -7.66 -14.92 13.52
CA ASN A 475 -7.90 -13.71 12.74
C ASN A 475 -7.50 -13.91 11.26
N SER A 476 -7.98 -14.98 10.63
CA SER A 476 -7.54 -15.35 9.27
C SER A 476 -7.83 -14.26 8.24
N SER A 477 -8.90 -13.49 8.41
CA SER A 477 -9.13 -12.25 7.66
C SER A 477 -9.89 -11.29 8.57
N PRO A 478 -9.49 -10.01 8.68
CA PRO A 478 -10.21 -9.07 9.52
C PRO A 478 -11.69 -8.88 9.10
N PRO A 479 -12.61 -8.63 10.05
CA PRO A 479 -14.05 -8.65 9.80
C PRO A 479 -14.58 -7.31 9.24
N PHE A 480 -14.04 -6.90 8.10
CA PHE A 480 -14.45 -5.71 7.36
C PHE A 480 -13.98 -5.82 5.89
N PRO A 481 -14.60 -5.06 4.95
CA PRO A 481 -14.25 -5.09 3.53
C PRO A 481 -12.77 -4.83 3.22
N ASP A 482 -12.32 -5.26 2.04
CA ASP A 482 -10.94 -5.15 1.57
C ASP A 482 -10.48 -3.68 1.38
N VAL A 483 -11.07 -2.95 0.45
CA VAL A 483 -10.56 -1.67 -0.06
C VAL A 483 -11.08 -0.47 0.74
N PRO A 484 -10.20 0.48 1.14
CA PRO A 484 -8.74 0.39 1.07
C PRO A 484 -8.16 -0.36 2.26
N SER A 485 -6.88 -0.75 2.18
CA SER A 485 -6.13 -1.23 3.33
C SER A 485 -6.05 -0.15 4.41
N GLY A 486 -6.58 -0.45 5.60
CA GLY A 486 -6.49 0.45 6.74
C GLY A 486 -5.05 0.65 7.20
N HIS A 487 -4.22 -0.40 7.17
CA HIS A 487 -2.80 -0.31 7.56
C HIS A 487 -2.07 0.72 6.70
N SER A 488 -2.32 0.68 5.39
CA SER A 488 -1.72 1.60 4.42
C SER A 488 -2.17 3.04 4.65
N ALA A 489 -3.48 3.26 4.87
CA ALA A 489 -4.03 4.59 5.15
C ALA A 489 -3.56 5.19 6.48
N PHE A 490 -3.52 4.41 7.56
CA PHE A 490 -3.01 4.88 8.85
C PHE A 490 -1.51 5.17 8.80
N SER A 491 -0.74 4.32 8.10
CA SER A 491 0.71 4.44 8.09
C SER A 491 1.19 5.60 7.24
N SER A 492 0.61 5.80 6.06
CA SER A 492 0.96 6.93 5.21
C SER A 492 0.54 8.26 5.83
N SER A 493 -0.64 8.34 6.47
CA SER A 493 -1.06 9.58 7.12
C SER A 493 -0.18 9.96 8.31
N ALA A 494 0.22 8.98 9.13
CA ALA A 494 1.13 9.21 10.25
C ALA A 494 2.56 9.54 9.78
N MET A 495 3.08 8.82 8.78
CA MET A 495 4.40 9.07 8.19
C MET A 495 4.51 10.51 7.70
N ILE A 496 3.53 11.00 6.94
CA ILE A 496 3.56 12.37 6.42
C ILE A 496 3.57 13.39 7.55
N VAL A 497 2.72 13.24 8.56
CA VAL A 497 2.74 14.15 9.71
C VAL A 497 4.11 14.16 10.40
N LEU A 498 4.67 12.98 10.68
CA LEU A 498 5.98 12.87 11.33
C LEU A 498 7.07 13.52 10.47
N ARG A 499 7.16 13.15 9.19
CA ARG A 499 8.18 13.64 8.26
C ARG A 499 8.15 15.16 8.16
N LEU A 500 6.97 15.74 7.98
CA LEU A 500 6.82 17.17 7.75
C LEU A 500 7.05 17.99 9.02
N ILE A 501 6.59 17.52 10.19
CA ILE A 501 6.80 18.24 11.47
C ILE A 501 8.23 18.09 11.97
N LEU A 502 8.85 16.91 11.81
CA LEU A 502 10.25 16.67 12.20
C LEU A 502 11.24 17.27 11.18
N GLY A 503 10.81 17.51 9.93
CA GLY A 503 11.64 18.02 8.85
C GLY A 503 12.61 16.99 8.26
N THR A 504 12.39 15.71 8.53
CA THR A 504 13.26 14.60 8.13
C THR A 504 12.45 13.34 7.83
N ASN A 505 12.90 12.57 6.83
CA ASN A 505 12.38 11.22 6.58
C ASN A 505 13.20 10.14 7.31
N VAL A 506 14.34 10.49 7.92
CA VAL A 506 15.22 9.55 8.62
C VAL A 506 14.52 9.06 9.89
N PHE A 507 14.41 7.75 10.03
CA PHE A 507 13.79 7.08 11.17
C PHE A 507 14.81 6.33 12.02
N GLY A 508 15.67 5.52 11.38
CA GLY A 508 16.68 4.72 12.07
C GLY A 508 16.09 3.71 13.07
N PHE A 509 14.90 3.19 12.77
CA PHE A 509 14.18 2.27 13.64
C PHE A 509 14.73 0.86 13.53
N VAL A 510 14.83 0.19 14.68
CA VAL A 510 15.10 -1.24 14.76
C VAL A 510 14.14 -1.82 15.79
N SER A 511 13.38 -2.84 15.39
CA SER A 511 12.50 -3.55 16.31
C SER A 511 13.32 -4.24 17.40
N GLU A 512 12.73 -4.41 18.58
CA GLU A 512 13.27 -5.38 19.53
C GLU A 512 13.33 -6.77 18.86
N PRO A 513 14.36 -7.60 19.19
CA PRO A 513 14.44 -8.95 18.65
C PRO A 513 13.20 -9.75 19.01
N PHE A 514 12.55 -10.33 18.00
CA PHE A 514 11.39 -11.20 18.19
C PHE A 514 11.59 -12.52 17.47
N GLN A 515 10.85 -13.53 17.92
CA GLN A 515 10.78 -14.83 17.27
C GLN A 515 9.54 -14.83 16.39
N CYS A 516 9.70 -14.99 15.08
CA CYS A 516 8.59 -15.26 14.17
C CYS A 516 7.99 -16.62 14.57
N ARG A 517 6.75 -16.59 15.05
CA ARG A 517 6.05 -17.73 15.69
C ARG A 517 5.28 -18.57 14.69
N PHE A 518 5.60 -18.42 13.41
CA PHE A 518 4.86 -19.06 12.35
C PHE A 518 5.26 -20.52 12.11
N ASP A 519 4.29 -21.44 12.23
CA ASP A 519 4.44 -22.85 11.88
C ASP A 519 4.01 -23.11 10.42
N THR A 520 4.95 -23.51 9.57
CA THR A 520 4.72 -23.85 8.15
C THR A 520 3.89 -25.12 7.93
N SER A 521 3.55 -25.85 9.01
CA SER A 521 2.74 -27.07 8.99
C SER A 521 1.35 -26.94 9.64
N GLY A 522 1.20 -26.15 10.72
CA GLY A 522 -0.04 -25.93 11.48
C GLY A 522 -0.62 -24.51 11.40
N GLY A 523 0.15 -23.55 10.89
CA GLY A 523 -0.18 -22.12 10.85
C GLY A 523 0.19 -21.39 12.12
N PHE A 524 -0.01 -20.06 12.13
CA PHE A 524 0.24 -19.25 13.31
C PHE A 524 -0.78 -19.56 14.40
N ASP A 525 -0.34 -20.29 15.44
CA ASP A 525 -1.13 -20.63 16.63
C ASP A 525 -0.75 -19.80 17.87
N GLY A 526 0.20 -18.87 17.73
CA GLY A 526 0.67 -18.02 18.82
C GLY A 526 1.63 -18.71 19.80
N ASP A 527 2.04 -19.96 19.54
CA ASP A 527 2.91 -20.71 20.45
C ASP A 527 4.39 -20.38 20.20
N GLU A 528 5.04 -19.76 21.18
CA GLU A 528 6.48 -19.44 21.16
C GLU A 528 7.37 -20.68 20.96
N ALA A 529 6.88 -21.88 21.32
CA ALA A 529 7.62 -23.12 21.14
C ALA A 529 7.63 -23.64 19.68
N ASN A 530 6.74 -23.13 18.83
CA ASN A 530 6.66 -23.50 17.41
C ASN A 530 7.51 -22.59 16.50
N GLY A 531 8.04 -21.49 17.05
CA GLY A 531 8.72 -20.46 16.28
C GLY A 531 10.00 -20.96 15.62
N ASN A 532 10.20 -20.57 14.37
CA ASN A 532 11.25 -21.13 13.52
C ASN A 532 12.41 -20.14 13.26
N GLU A 533 12.22 -18.84 13.47
CA GLU A 533 13.15 -17.80 13.01
C GLU A 533 13.22 -16.59 13.97
N TYR A 534 14.40 -16.34 14.56
CA TYR A 534 14.67 -15.10 15.31
C TYR A 534 15.12 -14.01 14.35
N THR A 535 14.55 -12.83 14.47
CA THR A 535 14.88 -11.69 13.61
C THR A 535 14.66 -10.36 14.32
N THR A 536 15.18 -9.31 13.69
CA THR A 536 14.81 -7.92 13.89
C THR A 536 14.26 -7.40 12.57
N LEU A 537 13.44 -6.35 12.63
CA LEU A 537 13.13 -5.52 11.46
C LEU A 537 13.79 -4.17 11.65
N ASP A 538 14.31 -3.61 10.58
CA ASP A 538 14.95 -2.31 10.57
C ASP A 538 14.45 -1.48 9.39
N PHE A 539 14.18 -0.21 9.66
CA PHE A 539 13.72 0.78 8.69
C PHE A 539 14.56 2.04 8.88
N MET A 540 15.36 2.38 7.86
CA MET A 540 16.16 3.59 7.84
C MET A 540 15.28 4.82 7.71
N TYR A 541 14.19 4.74 6.94
CA TYR A 541 13.28 5.87 6.71
C TYR A 541 11.84 5.60 7.19
N LEU A 542 11.11 6.69 7.43
CA LEU A 542 9.68 6.60 7.78
C LEU A 542 8.84 6.09 6.60
N SER A 543 9.22 6.42 5.35
CA SER A 543 8.57 5.90 4.13
C SER A 543 8.73 4.38 4.00
N GLU A 544 9.93 3.83 4.22
CA GLU A 544 10.16 2.37 4.23
C GLU A 544 9.24 1.68 5.27
N ALA A 545 9.15 2.21 6.49
CA ALA A 545 8.26 1.64 7.51
C ALA A 545 6.78 1.70 7.11
N MET A 546 6.34 2.80 6.47
CA MET A 546 4.99 2.92 5.91
C MET A 546 4.73 1.87 4.82
N GLU A 547 5.66 1.70 3.89
CA GLU A 547 5.52 0.80 2.75
C GLU A 547 5.56 -0.65 3.18
N ALA A 548 6.43 -1.00 4.12
CA ALA A 548 6.45 -2.32 4.76
C ALA A 548 5.13 -2.60 5.50
N ALA A 549 4.56 -1.62 6.20
CA ALA A 549 3.25 -1.77 6.84
C ALA A 549 2.12 -2.04 5.84
N GLY A 550 2.13 -1.39 4.68
CA GLY A 550 1.20 -1.63 3.59
C GLY A 550 1.41 -2.99 2.91
N PHE A 551 2.63 -3.26 2.45
CA PHE A 551 3.00 -4.46 1.68
C PHE A 551 2.85 -5.73 2.49
N SER A 552 3.10 -5.66 3.80
CA SER A 552 2.90 -6.79 4.72
C SER A 552 1.46 -7.33 4.71
N ARG A 553 0.49 -6.56 4.21
CA ARG A 553 -0.90 -7.01 4.07
C ARG A 553 -1.13 -7.89 2.83
N LEU A 554 -0.34 -7.68 1.78
CA LEU A 554 -0.24 -8.59 0.63
C LEU A 554 0.51 -9.85 1.02
N LEU A 555 1.63 -9.71 1.76
CA LEU A 555 2.37 -10.83 2.35
C LEU A 555 1.47 -11.71 3.22
N GLY A 556 0.59 -11.08 4.00
CA GLY A 556 -0.43 -11.75 4.81
C GLY A 556 -1.58 -12.36 4.01
N GLY A 557 -1.71 -12.05 2.71
CA GLY A 557 -2.77 -12.56 1.85
C GLY A 557 -4.17 -12.01 2.16
N ILE A 558 -4.27 -10.83 2.78
CA ILE A 558 -5.56 -10.26 3.24
C ILE A 558 -6.00 -8.98 2.51
N HIS A 559 -5.13 -8.39 1.71
CA HIS A 559 -5.42 -7.25 0.85
C HIS A 559 -4.84 -7.50 -0.55
N MET A 560 -5.54 -7.05 -1.59
CA MET A 560 -5.01 -6.99 -2.97
C MET A 560 -4.20 -5.69 -3.18
N MET A 561 -3.41 -5.60 -4.26
CA MET A 561 -2.54 -4.43 -4.50
C MET A 561 -3.34 -3.14 -4.63
N GLN A 562 -4.48 -3.14 -5.32
CA GLN A 562 -5.35 -1.97 -5.40
C GLN A 562 -5.75 -1.47 -4.01
N GLY A 563 -6.09 -2.37 -3.09
CA GLY A 563 -6.44 -2.03 -1.72
C GLY A 563 -5.28 -1.34 -0.98
N ASN A 564 -4.05 -1.79 -1.21
CA ASN A 564 -2.85 -1.19 -0.62
C ASN A 564 -2.57 0.21 -1.19
N MET A 565 -2.49 0.33 -2.51
CA MET A 565 -2.18 1.59 -3.20
C MET A 565 -3.20 2.69 -2.88
N VAL A 566 -4.50 2.38 -2.98
CA VAL A 566 -5.54 3.35 -2.60
C VAL A 566 -5.40 3.79 -1.15
N GLY A 567 -5.01 2.88 -0.25
CA GLY A 567 -4.77 3.22 1.14
C GLY A 567 -3.59 4.15 1.33
N LEU A 568 -2.45 3.88 0.68
CA LEU A 568 -1.24 4.72 0.73
C LEU A 568 -1.51 6.13 0.17
N GLU A 569 -2.20 6.22 -0.97
CA GLU A 569 -2.59 7.51 -1.56
C GLU A 569 -3.52 8.30 -0.64
N MET A 570 -4.57 7.64 -0.12
CA MET A 570 -5.55 8.25 0.76
C MET A 570 -4.89 8.81 2.02
N GLY A 571 -4.07 8.01 2.70
CA GLY A 571 -3.42 8.45 3.93
C GLY A 571 -2.38 9.54 3.66
N THR A 572 -1.64 9.48 2.56
CA THR A 572 -0.70 10.55 2.16
C THR A 572 -1.43 11.90 2.07
N LYS A 573 -2.54 11.95 1.33
CA LYS A 573 -3.37 13.17 1.20
C LYS A 573 -3.91 13.67 2.54
N ILE A 574 -4.33 12.77 3.42
CA ILE A 574 -4.81 13.11 4.76
C ILE A 574 -3.70 13.73 5.60
N GLY A 575 -2.49 13.16 5.54
CA GLY A 575 -1.33 13.65 6.29
C GLY A 575 -1.00 15.11 5.98
N HIS A 576 -0.93 15.48 4.69
CA HIS A 576 -0.71 16.88 4.28
C HIS A 576 -1.83 17.81 4.78
N GLY A 577 -3.10 17.40 4.61
CA GLY A 577 -4.24 18.16 5.12
C GLY A 577 -4.15 18.39 6.64
N VAL A 578 -3.74 17.37 7.39
CA VAL A 578 -3.61 17.44 8.86
C VAL A 578 -2.48 18.37 9.27
N VAL A 579 -1.32 18.37 8.59
CA VAL A 579 -0.25 19.33 8.88
C VAL A 579 -0.74 20.76 8.67
N GLY A 580 -1.47 21.02 7.57
CA GLY A 580 -2.16 22.29 7.35
C GLY A 580 -3.10 22.66 8.51
N HIS A 581 -3.92 21.71 8.98
CA HIS A 581 -4.81 21.95 10.12
C HIS A 581 -4.05 22.19 11.44
N VAL A 582 -2.94 21.48 11.67
CA VAL A 582 -2.07 21.71 12.83
C VAL A 582 -1.48 23.14 12.79
N ARG A 583 -1.07 23.65 11.63
CA ARG A 583 -0.64 25.07 11.51
C ARG A 583 -1.72 26.04 11.98
N ASP A 584 -2.97 25.82 11.55
CA ASP A 584 -4.11 26.65 11.94
C ASP A 584 -4.40 26.59 13.45
N LEU A 585 -4.27 25.40 14.05
CA LEU A 585 -4.44 25.19 15.49
C LEU A 585 -3.38 25.93 16.31
N PHE A 586 -2.11 25.87 15.90
CA PHE A 586 -1.03 26.54 16.62
C PHE A 586 -0.91 28.04 16.30
N GLY A 587 -1.47 28.48 15.17
CA GLY A 587 -1.45 29.88 14.73
C GLY A 587 -0.07 30.35 14.27
N GLU A 588 0.75 29.42 13.78
CA GLU A 588 2.12 29.64 13.33
C GLU A 588 2.51 28.60 12.28
N ASP A 589 3.69 28.76 11.70
CA ASP A 589 4.21 27.79 10.75
C ASP A 589 4.72 26.55 11.48
N VAL A 590 4.11 25.40 11.19
CA VAL A 590 4.39 24.09 11.79
C VAL A 590 4.69 23.11 10.66
N GLY A 591 5.88 22.52 10.71
CA GLY A 591 6.39 21.62 9.69
C GLY A 591 6.66 22.29 8.35
N ASP A 592 7.46 21.64 7.52
CA ASP A 592 7.79 22.09 6.16
C ASP A 592 6.92 21.30 5.18
N ASP A 593 5.64 21.67 5.00
CA ASP A 593 4.75 20.99 4.05
C ASP A 593 4.93 21.57 2.65
N PRO A 594 5.48 20.79 1.71
CA PRO A 594 5.71 21.24 0.35
C PRO A 594 4.42 21.38 -0.48
N VAL A 595 3.35 20.68 -0.11
CA VAL A 595 2.18 20.48 -0.96
C VAL A 595 1.14 21.58 -0.74
N ASN A 596 0.80 22.32 -1.79
CA ASN A 596 -0.28 23.32 -1.75
C ASN A 596 -1.63 22.71 -2.16
N ASN A 597 -1.60 21.79 -3.13
CA ASN A 597 -2.77 21.07 -3.60
C ASN A 597 -2.53 19.55 -3.57
N ILE A 598 -3.15 18.89 -2.60
CA ILE A 598 -3.07 17.43 -2.39
C ILE A 598 -3.53 16.58 -3.59
N ASP A 599 -4.22 17.17 -4.57
CA ASP A 599 -4.68 16.46 -5.76
C ASP A 599 -3.76 16.60 -6.97
N SER A 600 -2.95 17.66 -7.06
CA SER A 600 -2.10 17.93 -8.24
C SER A 600 -0.61 17.92 -7.96
N ASP A 601 -0.21 18.15 -6.72
CA ASP A 601 1.20 18.37 -6.37
C ASP A 601 1.86 17.08 -5.86
N ILE A 602 1.09 16.00 -5.73
CA ILE A 602 1.55 14.66 -5.34
C ILE A 602 1.28 13.70 -6.48
N LEU A 603 2.31 12.97 -6.89
CA LEU A 603 2.26 11.94 -7.92
C LEU A 603 2.47 10.57 -7.28
N PHE A 604 1.68 9.59 -7.70
CA PHE A 604 1.69 8.24 -7.15
C PHE A 604 1.95 7.22 -8.25
N GLY A 605 2.78 6.22 -7.95
CA GLY A 605 2.96 5.02 -8.74
C GLY A 605 1.75 4.09 -8.67
N THR A 606 1.80 3.02 -9.44
CA THR A 606 0.78 1.99 -9.58
C THR A 606 1.02 0.78 -8.68
N GLY A 607 2.18 0.72 -8.02
CA GLY A 607 2.63 -0.45 -7.23
C GLY A 607 3.29 -1.54 -8.08
N GLY A 608 3.74 -1.17 -9.27
CA GLY A 608 4.61 -1.95 -10.15
C GLY A 608 5.61 -1.01 -10.84
N GLU A 609 6.36 -1.50 -11.84
CA GLU A 609 7.37 -0.68 -12.54
C GLU A 609 6.75 0.55 -13.23
N ASP A 610 7.11 1.74 -12.73
CA ASP A 610 6.59 3.02 -13.16
C ASP A 610 7.67 3.95 -13.74
N THR A 611 7.22 4.92 -14.55
CA THR A 611 8.06 6.07 -14.92
C THR A 611 7.31 7.35 -14.63
N ILE A 612 7.66 7.99 -13.52
CA ILE A 612 7.01 9.21 -13.03
C ILE A 612 7.85 10.42 -13.46
N THR A 613 7.22 11.39 -14.15
CA THR A 613 7.86 12.66 -14.49
C THR A 613 7.25 13.78 -13.67
N VAL A 614 8.04 14.35 -12.76
CA VAL A 614 7.61 15.44 -11.89
C VAL A 614 7.71 16.78 -12.63
N PRO A 615 6.59 17.52 -12.78
CA PRO A 615 6.61 18.82 -13.43
C PRO A 615 7.30 19.86 -12.54
N CYS A 616 7.84 20.91 -13.16
CA CYS A 616 8.23 22.10 -12.40
C CYS A 616 6.97 22.83 -11.92
N ASN A 617 6.81 22.92 -10.60
CA ASN A 617 5.78 23.72 -9.96
C ASN A 617 6.39 25.06 -9.48
N PRO A 618 6.08 26.22 -10.09
CA PRO A 618 6.61 27.51 -9.63
C PRO A 618 5.96 28.03 -8.35
N ASP A 619 4.72 27.59 -8.09
CA ASP A 619 3.87 28.11 -7.02
C ASP A 619 3.92 27.25 -5.75
N GLY A 620 4.60 26.10 -5.80
CA GLY A 620 4.70 25.15 -4.70
C GLY A 620 5.75 24.09 -4.96
N ASN A 621 5.93 23.21 -4.00
CA ASN A 621 6.82 22.06 -4.13
C ASN A 621 6.00 20.85 -4.66
N SER A 622 6.67 19.77 -5.03
CA SER A 622 6.01 18.56 -5.55
C SER A 622 6.62 17.30 -4.98
N GLU A 623 5.80 16.26 -4.84
CA GLU A 623 6.22 14.96 -4.34
C GLU A 623 5.85 13.86 -5.32
N ALA A 624 6.69 12.82 -5.39
CA ALA A 624 6.42 11.64 -6.19
C ALA A 624 6.79 10.39 -5.40
N TYR A 625 5.88 9.42 -5.37
CA TYR A 625 6.02 8.14 -4.69
C TYR A 625 5.96 7.02 -5.73
N GLY A 626 7.04 6.25 -5.90
CA GLY A 626 7.07 5.03 -6.70
C GLY A 626 6.40 3.86 -5.99
N TYR A 627 6.73 3.70 -4.70
CA TYR A 627 6.29 2.65 -3.78
C TYR A 627 6.90 1.28 -4.06
N TYR A 628 6.43 0.56 -5.08
CA TYR A 628 6.79 -0.84 -5.28
C TYR A 628 7.13 -1.13 -6.74
N GLY A 629 8.14 -1.97 -6.93
CA GLY A 629 8.70 -2.26 -8.25
C GLY A 629 9.85 -1.32 -8.59
N PRO A 630 10.69 -1.69 -9.58
CA PRO A 630 11.81 -0.86 -9.99
C PRO A 630 11.33 0.36 -10.78
N ASP A 631 11.34 1.52 -10.16
CA ASP A 631 10.73 2.74 -10.68
C ASP A 631 11.75 3.70 -11.28
N THR A 632 11.27 4.58 -12.17
CA THR A 632 12.06 5.70 -12.68
C THR A 632 11.39 7.03 -12.38
N LEU A 633 11.91 7.75 -11.39
CA LEU A 633 11.43 9.08 -10.99
C LEU A 633 12.28 10.17 -11.64
N GLN A 634 11.65 11.06 -12.41
CA GLN A 634 12.32 12.02 -13.27
C GLN A 634 11.94 13.46 -12.94
N TYR A 635 12.93 14.34 -12.80
CA TYR A 635 12.73 15.77 -12.62
C TYR A 635 13.64 16.58 -13.55
N PHE A 636 13.06 17.30 -14.50
CA PHE A 636 13.81 18.06 -15.52
C PHE A 636 14.22 19.47 -15.07
N GLY A 637 13.64 20.00 -13.98
CA GLY A 637 13.79 21.39 -13.60
C GLY A 637 13.07 22.40 -14.50
N GLY A 638 13.19 23.68 -14.11
CA GLY A 638 12.54 24.81 -14.75
C GLY A 638 13.12 25.18 -16.11
N SER A 639 12.35 25.91 -16.92
CA SER A 639 12.92 26.59 -18.09
C SER A 639 13.89 27.71 -17.66
N SER A 640 14.74 28.19 -18.57
CA SER A 640 15.71 29.25 -18.22
C SER A 640 15.00 30.50 -17.70
N GLY A 641 15.14 30.79 -16.40
CA GLY A 641 14.50 31.91 -15.71
C GLY A 641 13.21 31.55 -14.95
N GLN A 642 12.76 30.30 -14.99
CA GLN A 642 11.66 29.77 -14.18
C GLN A 642 12.25 29.13 -12.92
N LEU A 643 11.88 29.67 -11.75
CA LEU A 643 12.15 29.03 -10.46
C LEU A 643 11.07 27.97 -10.22
N CYS A 644 11.49 26.78 -9.79
CA CYS A 644 10.59 25.72 -9.34
C CYS A 644 10.70 25.62 -7.82
N GLY A 645 9.62 25.21 -7.17
CA GLY A 645 9.67 24.71 -5.82
C GLY A 645 10.50 23.44 -5.72
N GLN A 646 10.77 23.05 -4.49
CA GLN A 646 11.46 21.82 -4.14
C GLN A 646 10.69 20.61 -4.67
N VAL A 647 11.40 19.61 -5.14
CA VAL A 647 10.83 18.31 -5.52
C VAL A 647 11.39 17.25 -4.58
N THR A 648 10.52 16.41 -4.03
CA THR A 648 10.91 15.26 -3.21
C THR A 648 10.48 13.97 -3.91
N LEU A 649 11.40 13.03 -4.06
CA LEU A 649 11.21 11.76 -4.75
C LEU A 649 11.37 10.62 -3.75
N PHE A 650 10.41 9.69 -3.75
CA PHE A 650 10.41 8.48 -2.95
C PHE A 650 10.36 7.28 -3.89
N GLY A 651 11.40 6.46 -3.88
CA GLY A 651 11.51 5.29 -4.76
C GLY A 651 10.70 4.13 -4.21
N GLY A 652 11.15 3.63 -3.06
CA GLY A 652 10.65 2.43 -2.39
C GLY A 652 11.83 1.54 -2.01
N ASP A 653 11.55 0.29 -1.62
CA ASP A 653 12.57 -0.71 -1.24
C ASP A 653 13.19 -1.46 -2.45
N ASP A 654 12.74 -1.14 -3.67
CA ASP A 654 13.14 -1.78 -4.92
C ASP A 654 14.28 -1.01 -5.63
N ALA A 655 14.84 -1.58 -6.70
CA ALA A 655 15.98 -0.95 -7.38
C ALA A 655 15.54 0.21 -8.29
N ASP A 656 15.59 1.43 -7.77
CA ASP A 656 15.00 2.59 -8.43
C ASP A 656 16.01 3.46 -9.18
N THR A 657 15.50 4.30 -10.07
CA THR A 657 16.28 5.23 -10.88
C THR A 657 15.77 6.66 -10.75
N PHE A 658 16.56 7.52 -10.11
CA PHE A 658 16.29 8.96 -10.00
C PHE A 658 17.00 9.74 -11.10
N ARG A 659 16.25 10.33 -12.05
CA ARG A 659 16.81 11.19 -13.11
C ARG A 659 16.61 12.65 -12.79
N VAL A 660 17.71 13.36 -12.58
CA VAL A 660 17.69 14.69 -11.97
C VAL A 660 18.42 15.70 -12.88
N GLY A 661 17.66 16.66 -13.41
CA GLY A 661 18.14 17.76 -14.25
C GLY A 661 18.35 19.09 -13.51
N ASP A 662 17.75 19.23 -12.33
CA ASP A 662 17.89 20.36 -11.41
C ASP A 662 17.72 19.84 -9.97
N VAL A 663 17.96 20.65 -8.94
CA VAL A 663 18.03 20.17 -7.54
C VAL A 663 16.71 19.50 -7.10
N ALA A 664 16.81 18.23 -6.72
CA ALA A 664 15.73 17.46 -6.08
C ALA A 664 16.20 16.85 -4.74
N VAL A 665 15.24 16.55 -3.88
CA VAL A 665 15.44 15.74 -2.68
C VAL A 665 15.05 14.30 -2.98
N ILE A 666 15.88 13.34 -2.62
CA ILE A 666 15.53 11.92 -2.59
C ILE A 666 15.30 11.55 -1.13
N GLY A 667 14.07 11.14 -0.82
CA GLY A 667 13.58 10.95 0.54
C GLY A 667 14.05 9.66 1.18
N ASP A 668 14.34 8.65 0.39
CA ASP A 668 14.59 7.27 0.83
C ASP A 668 15.63 6.54 -0.01
N TYR A 669 16.71 7.25 -0.39
CA TYR A 669 17.78 6.65 -1.19
C TYR A 669 18.35 5.39 -0.52
N GLU A 670 18.49 4.33 -1.31
CA GLU A 670 19.16 3.08 -0.95
C GLU A 670 20.39 2.82 -1.85
N GLU A 671 21.33 1.98 -1.38
CA GLU A 671 22.52 1.64 -2.17
C GLU A 671 22.21 0.91 -3.49
N ILE A 672 21.02 0.30 -3.59
CA ILE A 672 20.55 -0.39 -4.79
C ILE A 672 20.12 0.60 -5.89
N ASP A 673 19.82 1.84 -5.53
CA ASP A 673 19.30 2.84 -6.44
C ASP A 673 20.38 3.41 -7.35
N THR A 674 19.92 3.98 -8.47
CA THR A 674 20.76 4.70 -9.41
C THR A 674 20.34 6.17 -9.50
N ILE A 675 21.27 7.08 -9.25
CA ILE A 675 21.06 8.52 -9.48
C ILE A 675 21.69 8.91 -10.82
N ILE A 676 20.86 9.31 -11.77
CA ILE A 676 21.29 9.82 -13.07
C ILE A 676 21.20 11.35 -13.06
N LEU A 677 22.35 12.01 -13.12
CA LEU A 677 22.44 13.46 -13.26
C LEU A 677 22.48 13.84 -14.74
N TRP A 678 21.50 14.62 -15.21
CA TRP A 678 21.39 15.03 -16.62
C TRP A 678 22.37 16.14 -17.00
N ARG A 679 23.64 15.75 -17.07
CA ARG A 679 24.78 16.56 -17.47
C ARG A 679 25.88 15.65 -18.00
N SER A 680 26.71 16.19 -18.90
CA SER A 680 27.78 15.43 -19.57
C SER A 680 28.87 14.89 -18.64
N GLN A 681 29.26 15.67 -17.64
CA GLN A 681 30.29 15.34 -16.64
C GLN A 681 30.29 16.38 -15.50
N GLY A 682 31.07 16.11 -14.46
CA GLY A 682 31.48 17.08 -13.45
C GLY A 682 32.23 16.44 -12.29
N ILE A 683 32.76 17.26 -11.39
CA ILE A 683 33.46 16.80 -10.19
C ILE A 683 32.46 16.71 -9.04
N LEU A 684 32.26 15.51 -8.50
CA LEU A 684 31.41 15.27 -7.34
C LEU A 684 32.09 15.73 -6.05
N SER A 685 31.34 16.44 -5.22
CA SER A 685 31.66 16.71 -3.81
C SER A 685 30.40 16.53 -2.97
N ARG A 686 30.54 16.36 -1.65
CA ARG A 686 29.41 16.29 -0.72
C ARG A 686 29.52 17.32 0.38
N GLN A 687 28.37 17.74 0.87
CA GLN A 687 28.23 18.51 2.11
C GLN A 687 27.11 17.89 2.92
N VAL A 688 27.38 17.53 4.18
CA VAL A 688 26.35 17.10 5.13
C VAL A 688 25.86 18.33 5.90
N ILE A 689 24.54 18.50 6.00
CA ILE A 689 23.88 19.55 6.77
C ILE A 689 22.75 18.89 7.57
N GLY A 690 22.87 18.89 8.89
CA GLY A 690 21.97 18.10 9.73
C GLY A 690 22.13 16.62 9.40
N ASP A 691 21.00 15.96 9.16
CA ASP A 691 20.89 14.56 8.74
C ASP A 691 20.78 14.40 7.21
N LYS A 692 21.06 15.43 6.42
CA LYS A 692 20.94 15.39 4.94
C LYS A 692 22.29 15.49 4.25
N THR A 693 22.44 14.75 3.17
CA THR A 693 23.62 14.79 2.30
C THR A 693 23.33 15.56 1.02
N THR A 694 23.87 16.76 0.90
CA THR A 694 23.87 17.51 -0.37
C THR A 694 25.02 17.04 -1.26
N VAL A 695 24.68 16.36 -2.35
CA VAL A 695 25.62 16.05 -3.42
C VAL A 695 25.73 17.25 -4.34
N LYS A 696 26.97 17.64 -4.61
CA LYS A 696 27.30 18.78 -5.47
C LYS A 696 28.08 18.30 -6.68
N VAL A 697 27.89 19.00 -7.79
CA VAL A 697 28.70 18.83 -8.99
C VAL A 697 29.28 20.18 -9.37
N ASP A 698 30.62 20.26 -9.40
CA ASP A 698 31.37 21.51 -9.59
C ASP A 698 30.94 22.60 -8.59
N ASP A 699 30.86 22.22 -7.31
CA ASP A 699 30.46 23.05 -6.16
C ASP A 699 29.02 23.59 -6.16
N SER A 700 28.19 23.19 -7.14
CA SER A 700 26.76 23.50 -7.18
C SER A 700 25.92 22.31 -6.72
N PRO A 701 24.90 22.49 -5.87
CA PRO A 701 23.98 21.40 -5.50
C PRO A 701 23.36 20.74 -6.72
N ALA A 702 23.26 19.42 -6.69
CA ALA A 702 22.66 18.61 -7.75
C ALA A 702 21.52 17.73 -7.22
N VAL A 703 21.71 17.12 -6.05
CA VAL A 703 20.69 16.34 -5.36
C VAL A 703 20.94 16.40 -3.85
N ILE A 704 19.87 16.34 -3.07
CA ILE A 704 19.91 16.24 -1.61
C ILE A 704 19.33 14.89 -1.23
N LEU A 705 20.06 14.12 -0.43
CA LEU A 705 19.58 12.84 0.10
C LEU A 705 19.22 13.05 1.56
N GLU A 706 18.04 12.58 1.97
CA GLU A 706 17.78 12.33 3.40
C GLU A 706 18.76 11.25 3.88
N GLY A 707 19.36 11.42 5.05
CA GLY A 707 20.42 10.57 5.57
C GLY A 707 21.86 11.04 5.30
N GLU A 708 22.79 10.48 6.06
CA GLU A 708 24.23 10.71 5.91
C GLU A 708 24.87 9.68 4.98
N TRP A 709 25.28 10.12 3.79
CA TRP A 709 25.78 9.27 2.72
C TRP A 709 27.22 9.62 2.33
N ASP A 710 28.07 8.61 2.21
CA ASP A 710 29.42 8.76 1.65
C ASP A 710 29.37 8.73 0.12
N LEU A 711 30.14 9.60 -0.55
CA LEU A 711 30.18 9.63 -2.03
C LEU A 711 30.57 8.29 -2.67
N LEU A 712 31.21 7.39 -1.92
CA LEU A 712 31.63 6.08 -2.42
C LEU A 712 30.52 5.02 -2.35
N SER A 713 29.48 5.22 -1.53
CA SER A 713 28.29 4.35 -1.51
C SER A 713 27.24 4.82 -2.52
N LEU A 714 27.36 6.04 -3.04
CA LEU A 714 26.41 6.56 -4.04
C LEU A 714 26.69 6.01 -5.44
N ASN A 715 25.65 5.46 -6.06
CA ASN A 715 25.65 5.05 -7.45
C ASN A 715 25.18 6.20 -8.36
N ILE A 716 26.10 7.11 -8.69
CA ILE A 716 25.82 8.29 -9.52
C ILE A 716 26.38 8.10 -10.94
N VAL A 717 25.51 8.32 -11.92
CA VAL A 717 25.83 8.28 -13.36
C VAL A 717 25.56 9.64 -14.00
N PHE A 718 26.41 10.04 -14.95
CA PHE A 718 26.20 11.22 -15.78
C PHE A 718 25.61 10.82 -17.13
N GLU A 719 24.52 11.47 -17.54
CA GLU A 719 23.87 11.28 -18.83
C GLU A 719 23.66 12.63 -19.52
N GLU A 720 23.91 12.72 -20.82
CA GLU A 720 23.64 13.96 -21.57
C GLU A 720 22.14 14.29 -21.51
N PRO A 721 21.76 15.55 -21.20
CA PRO A 721 20.35 15.92 -21.14
C PRO A 721 19.71 15.78 -22.53
N PRO A 722 18.43 15.38 -22.62
CA PRO A 722 17.72 15.30 -23.89
C PRO A 722 17.76 16.63 -24.66
N SER A 723 17.72 16.58 -25.99
CA SER A 723 17.83 17.78 -26.84
C SER A 723 16.77 18.82 -26.48
N PRO A 724 16.97 20.15 -26.71
CA PRO A 724 15.95 21.16 -26.39
C PRO A 724 14.59 20.90 -27.04
N SER A 725 14.58 20.32 -28.26
CA SER A 725 13.35 19.86 -28.91
C SER A 725 12.73 18.63 -28.25
N GLU A 726 13.49 17.77 -27.59
CA GLU A 726 12.95 16.68 -26.76
C GLU A 726 12.57 17.15 -25.36
N ARG A 727 13.25 18.17 -24.79
CA ARG A 727 12.84 18.84 -23.56
C ARG A 727 11.53 19.58 -23.75
N ASP A 728 11.37 20.32 -24.85
CA ASP A 728 10.12 21.00 -25.18
C ASP A 728 9.06 20.01 -25.68
N ARG A 729 9.40 18.92 -26.41
CA ARG A 729 8.44 17.83 -26.70
C ARG A 729 8.12 16.93 -25.52
N ARG A 730 8.90 16.89 -24.45
CA ARG A 730 8.58 16.15 -23.21
C ARG A 730 7.99 17.06 -22.13
N ARG A 731 8.18 18.39 -22.25
CA ARG A 731 7.47 19.46 -21.52
C ARG A 731 6.11 19.79 -22.15
N GLU A 732 5.98 19.72 -23.48
CA GLU A 732 4.75 19.92 -24.27
C GLU A 732 4.19 18.60 -24.84
N GLY A 733 4.79 17.46 -24.50
CA GLY A 733 4.38 16.15 -25.04
C GLY A 733 4.68 15.00 -24.09
N SER A 734 3.90 14.92 -23.02
CA SER A 734 2.92 13.84 -23.01
C SER A 734 1.67 14.39 -23.69
N TRP A 735 1.46 14.07 -24.97
CA TRP A 735 0.08 14.11 -25.43
C TRP A 735 -0.58 12.93 -24.76
N CYS A 736 -1.26 13.23 -23.66
CA CYS A 736 -2.11 12.33 -22.91
C CYS A 736 -1.39 11.20 -22.15
N LEU A 737 -0.36 10.55 -22.69
CA LEU A 737 0.24 9.36 -22.07
C LEU A 737 1.75 9.54 -21.90
N SER A 738 2.31 9.17 -20.74
CA SER A 738 3.75 9.09 -20.47
C SER A 738 4.14 7.70 -19.99
N GLY A 739 5.34 7.23 -20.37
CA GLY A 739 5.82 5.88 -20.02
C GLY A 739 5.97 4.94 -21.22
N PRO A 740 6.69 3.81 -21.06
CA PRO A 740 6.67 2.72 -22.02
C PRO A 740 5.29 2.07 -22.04
N PHE A 741 4.86 1.62 -23.21
CA PHE A 741 3.59 0.89 -23.34
C PHE A 741 3.84 -0.35 -24.19
N SER A 742 3.11 -1.40 -23.87
CA SER A 742 3.04 -2.60 -24.69
C SER A 742 1.59 -2.84 -25.07
N PHE A 743 1.38 -3.34 -26.27
CA PHE A 743 0.06 -3.74 -26.74
C PHE A 743 0.24 -4.94 -27.64
N GLU A 744 -0.74 -5.81 -27.63
CA GLU A 744 -0.78 -7.00 -28.46
C GLU A 744 -1.76 -6.77 -29.61
N PHE A 745 -1.45 -7.29 -30.78
CA PHE A 745 -2.37 -7.20 -31.92
C PHE A 745 -2.41 -8.52 -32.65
N GLU A 746 -3.61 -8.91 -33.07
CA GLU A 746 -3.84 -10.09 -33.88
C GLU A 746 -4.28 -9.69 -35.29
N GLY A 747 -3.63 -10.28 -36.30
CA GLY A 747 -4.02 -10.10 -37.69
C GLY A 747 -2.87 -9.66 -38.59
N GLU A 748 -3.20 -8.97 -39.69
CA GLU A 748 -2.20 -8.42 -40.60
C GLU A 748 -1.47 -7.25 -39.93
N CYS A 749 -0.14 -7.33 -39.82
CA CYS A 749 0.65 -6.23 -39.27
C CYS A 749 0.63 -5.06 -40.25
N SER A 750 -0.18 -4.05 -39.94
CA SER A 750 -0.39 -2.81 -40.71
C SER A 750 -0.46 -1.62 -39.76
N ARG A 751 -0.30 -0.38 -40.28
CA ARG A 751 -0.44 0.83 -39.45
C ARG A 751 -1.82 0.87 -38.79
N GLU A 752 -2.85 0.53 -39.53
CA GLU A 752 -4.24 0.53 -39.06
C GLU A 752 -4.46 -0.49 -37.94
N THR A 753 -3.90 -1.70 -38.06
CA THR A 753 -4.00 -2.74 -37.01
C THR A 753 -3.26 -2.33 -35.73
N LEU A 754 -2.07 -1.74 -35.88
CA LEU A 754 -1.28 -1.26 -34.74
C LEU A 754 -1.94 -0.05 -34.06
N LEU A 755 -2.50 0.87 -34.84
CA LEU A 755 -3.23 2.03 -34.31
C LEU A 755 -4.49 1.60 -33.58
N GLU A 756 -5.24 0.62 -34.10
CA GLU A 756 -6.46 0.15 -33.42
C GLU A 756 -6.11 -0.57 -32.11
N ALA A 757 -5.09 -1.42 -32.10
CA ALA A 757 -4.61 -2.08 -30.88
C ALA A 757 -4.04 -1.07 -29.86
N TYR A 758 -3.29 -0.07 -30.33
CA TYR A 758 -2.84 1.04 -29.49
C TYR A 758 -4.01 1.84 -28.91
N LYS A 759 -5.00 2.16 -29.74
CA LYS A 759 -6.17 2.92 -29.32
C LYS A 759 -6.97 2.18 -28.26
N ASP A 760 -7.14 0.88 -28.42
CA ASP A 760 -7.92 0.02 -27.52
C ASP A 760 -7.18 -0.25 -26.20
N GLN A 761 -5.90 -0.63 -26.28
CA GLN A 761 -5.15 -1.15 -25.13
C GLN A 761 -4.28 -0.11 -24.42
N VAL A 762 -3.94 0.99 -25.09
CA VAL A 762 -3.04 2.02 -24.54
C VAL A 762 -3.76 3.35 -24.41
N TYR A 763 -4.43 3.82 -25.47
CA TYR A 763 -5.09 5.12 -25.45
C TYR A 763 -6.39 5.12 -24.66
N SER A 764 -7.19 4.06 -24.75
CA SER A 764 -8.47 3.96 -24.05
C SER A 764 -8.36 3.26 -22.69
N ALA A 765 -7.14 2.94 -22.25
CA ALA A 765 -6.88 2.36 -20.94
C ALA A 765 -7.26 3.35 -19.81
N THR A 766 -7.95 2.85 -18.79
CA THR A 766 -8.50 3.68 -17.71
C THR A 766 -7.40 4.34 -16.89
N GLY A 767 -7.48 5.65 -16.65
CA GLY A 767 -6.46 6.42 -15.92
C GLY A 767 -5.23 6.81 -16.75
N ALA A 768 -5.13 6.30 -17.98
CA ALA A 768 -3.99 6.53 -18.84
C ALA A 768 -4.01 7.97 -19.42
N ILE A 769 -5.19 8.57 -19.58
CA ILE A 769 -5.35 9.92 -20.13
C ILE A 769 -5.71 10.94 -19.01
N PRO A 770 -4.86 11.97 -18.77
CA PRO A 770 -5.17 13.14 -17.96
C PRO A 770 -6.46 13.83 -18.41
N ARG A 771 -7.24 14.35 -17.46
CA ARG A 771 -8.56 14.96 -17.71
C ARG A 771 -8.52 16.19 -18.63
N ASP A 772 -7.35 16.75 -18.91
CA ASP A 772 -7.08 17.91 -19.77
C ASP A 772 -6.49 17.56 -21.15
N CYS A 773 -6.32 16.28 -21.45
CA CYS A 773 -5.93 15.81 -22.79
C CYS A 773 -6.96 16.20 -23.87
N THR A 774 -6.48 16.84 -24.94
CA THR A 774 -7.32 17.27 -26.09
C THR A 774 -6.97 16.57 -27.40
N ALA A 775 -5.96 15.69 -27.40
CA ALA A 775 -5.52 14.94 -28.57
C ALA A 775 -6.47 13.78 -28.91
N THR A 776 -6.41 13.29 -30.14
CA THR A 776 -7.01 12.02 -30.54
C THR A 776 -6.00 10.86 -30.44
N ALA A 777 -6.50 9.62 -30.32
CA ALA A 777 -5.65 8.42 -30.28
C ALA A 777 -4.68 8.31 -31.47
N GLU A 778 -5.09 8.80 -32.64
CA GLU A 778 -4.27 8.79 -33.84
C GLU A 778 -3.14 9.84 -33.79
N GLU A 779 -3.43 11.04 -33.27
CA GLU A 779 -2.44 12.11 -33.11
C GLU A 779 -1.39 11.73 -32.07
N ASP A 780 -1.82 11.14 -30.95
CA ASP A 780 -0.91 10.64 -29.92
C ASP A 780 -0.08 9.45 -30.41
N PHE A 781 -0.70 8.45 -31.05
CA PHE A 781 0.04 7.31 -31.64
C PHE A 781 1.10 7.77 -32.65
N GLN A 782 0.77 8.76 -33.49
CA GLN A 782 1.72 9.33 -34.44
C GLN A 782 2.86 10.08 -33.73
N ALA A 783 2.56 10.82 -32.66
CA ALA A 783 3.57 11.47 -31.84
C ALA A 783 4.53 10.45 -31.19
N LYS A 784 4.03 9.28 -30.76
CA LYS A 784 4.87 8.18 -30.24
C LYS A 784 5.81 7.59 -31.31
N LEU A 785 5.30 7.36 -32.52
CA LEU A 785 6.12 6.88 -33.64
C LEU A 785 7.21 7.90 -34.01
N ASP A 786 6.86 9.18 -34.06
CA ASP A 786 7.78 10.27 -34.36
C ASP A 786 8.85 10.43 -33.27
N ALA A 787 8.47 10.28 -31.99
CA ALA A 787 9.40 10.30 -30.85
C ALA A 787 10.35 9.09 -30.85
N ALA A 788 9.88 7.92 -31.27
CA ALA A 788 10.68 6.70 -31.40
C ALA A 788 11.56 6.67 -32.67
N GLY A 789 11.42 7.65 -33.57
CA GLY A 789 12.19 7.73 -34.82
C GLY A 789 11.96 6.53 -35.75
N THR A 790 10.75 5.94 -35.72
CA THR A 790 10.39 4.72 -36.46
C THR A 790 9.05 4.89 -37.15
N THR A 791 8.75 4.03 -38.11
CA THR A 791 7.42 3.90 -38.72
C THR A 791 6.74 2.60 -38.28
N ALA A 792 5.39 2.58 -38.34
CA ALA A 792 4.60 1.36 -38.13
C ALA A 792 5.04 0.20 -39.05
N GLN A 793 5.47 0.52 -40.28
CA GLN A 793 5.99 -0.46 -41.23
C GLN A 793 7.31 -1.08 -40.76
N GLU A 794 8.25 -0.27 -40.27
CA GLU A 794 9.54 -0.76 -39.75
C GLU A 794 9.36 -1.59 -38.47
N ILE A 795 8.36 -1.27 -37.64
CA ILE A 795 7.97 -2.10 -36.50
C ILE A 795 7.48 -3.47 -36.99
N CYS A 796 6.57 -3.49 -37.97
CA CYS A 796 6.07 -4.73 -38.56
C CYS A 796 7.16 -5.58 -39.21
N ASP A 797 8.13 -4.96 -39.89
CA ASP A 797 9.25 -5.67 -40.51
C ASP A 797 10.18 -6.28 -39.45
N LYS A 798 10.46 -5.57 -38.36
CA LYS A 798 11.22 -6.10 -37.21
C LYS A 798 10.51 -7.27 -36.55
N ILE A 799 9.21 -7.15 -36.27
CA ILE A 799 8.37 -8.22 -35.70
C ILE A 799 8.42 -9.49 -36.57
N TYR A 800 8.33 -9.31 -37.88
CA TYR A 800 8.39 -10.43 -38.82
C TYR A 800 9.76 -11.11 -38.85
N ASP A 801 10.84 -10.33 -38.75
CA ASP A 801 12.21 -10.85 -38.80
C ASP A 801 12.66 -11.51 -37.49
N THR A 802 12.07 -11.13 -36.35
CA THR A 802 12.32 -11.75 -35.04
C THR A 802 11.39 -12.94 -34.73
N ALA A 803 10.32 -13.14 -35.51
CA ALA A 803 9.42 -14.27 -35.34
C ALA A 803 10.15 -15.62 -35.48
N GLU A 804 9.89 -16.53 -34.53
CA GLU A 804 10.52 -17.85 -34.46
C GLU A 804 10.33 -18.61 -35.78
N LYS A 805 11.41 -19.22 -36.28
CA LYS A 805 11.37 -20.05 -37.49
C LYS A 805 11.06 -21.50 -37.14
N VAL A 806 9.94 -22.03 -37.63
CA VAL A 806 9.53 -23.43 -37.39
C VAL A 806 9.84 -24.27 -38.62
N PRO A 807 10.59 -25.38 -38.50
CA PRO A 807 10.78 -26.33 -39.59
C PRO A 807 9.43 -26.82 -40.16
N PHE A 808 9.32 -26.95 -41.49
CA PHE A 808 8.07 -27.40 -42.14
C PHE A 808 7.55 -28.75 -41.58
N THR A 809 8.46 -29.64 -41.17
CA THR A 809 8.15 -30.91 -40.48
C THR A 809 7.33 -30.74 -39.21
N ASP A 810 7.65 -29.70 -38.45
CA ASP A 810 7.02 -29.42 -37.15
C ASP A 810 5.69 -28.67 -37.35
N ALA A 811 5.63 -27.83 -38.39
CA ALA A 811 4.40 -27.16 -38.82
C ALA A 811 3.33 -28.17 -39.30
N ALA A 812 3.75 -29.23 -39.99
CA ALA A 812 2.85 -30.25 -40.54
C ALA A 812 2.41 -31.31 -39.51
N LYS A 813 3.15 -31.48 -38.39
CA LYS A 813 2.94 -32.54 -37.37
C LYS A 813 2.87 -33.97 -37.96
N LYS A 814 3.59 -34.26 -39.04
CA LYS A 814 3.50 -35.54 -39.80
C LYS A 814 4.70 -36.49 -39.62
N GLY A 815 5.52 -36.26 -38.61
CA GLY A 815 6.68 -37.08 -38.27
C GLY A 815 8.02 -36.42 -38.63
N THR A 816 9.13 -36.98 -38.14
CA THR A 816 10.48 -36.41 -38.28
C THR A 816 11.32 -37.06 -39.39
N ASP A 817 10.73 -37.97 -40.18
CA ASP A 817 11.43 -38.79 -41.18
C ASP A 817 11.47 -38.16 -42.59
N MET A 818 11.02 -36.91 -42.73
CA MET A 818 11.02 -36.13 -43.98
C MET A 818 10.13 -36.69 -45.10
N HIS A 819 9.31 -37.71 -44.84
CA HIS A 819 8.50 -38.38 -45.85
C HIS A 819 7.34 -37.50 -46.34
N PHE A 820 6.70 -36.77 -45.43
CA PHE A 820 5.56 -35.91 -45.74
C PHE A 820 5.97 -34.68 -46.56
N GLU A 821 7.10 -34.07 -46.23
CA GLU A 821 7.73 -32.94 -46.92
C GLU A 821 8.01 -33.31 -48.37
N GLN A 822 8.51 -34.52 -48.58
CA GLN A 822 8.84 -35.04 -49.90
C GLN A 822 7.57 -35.37 -50.71
N MET A 823 6.49 -35.84 -50.08
CA MET A 823 5.19 -36.02 -50.75
C MET A 823 4.52 -34.68 -51.08
N PHE A 824 4.56 -33.70 -50.17
CA PHE A 824 4.07 -32.34 -50.39
C PHE A 824 4.89 -31.60 -51.46
N PHE A 825 6.20 -31.82 -51.57
CA PHE A 825 6.92 -31.22 -52.68
C PHE A 825 6.55 -31.85 -54.04
N ASN A 826 6.29 -33.15 -54.05
CA ASN A 826 6.02 -33.91 -55.27
C ASN A 826 4.58 -33.78 -55.81
N GLY A 827 3.73 -32.94 -55.20
CA GLY A 827 2.33 -32.81 -55.63
C GLY A 827 1.48 -34.03 -55.22
N ARG A 828 1.89 -34.76 -54.19
CA ARG A 828 1.35 -36.09 -53.84
C ARG A 828 0.95 -36.21 -52.37
N SER A 829 0.94 -35.11 -51.62
CA SER A 829 0.37 -35.11 -50.29
C SER A 829 -1.14 -34.91 -50.36
N ASP A 830 -1.80 -35.35 -49.29
CA ASP A 830 -3.19 -35.07 -48.95
C ASP A 830 -3.50 -33.57 -48.82
N TRP A 831 -2.48 -32.69 -48.82
CA TRP A 831 -2.65 -31.22 -48.83
C TRP A 831 -2.69 -30.61 -50.23
N GLN A 832 -2.45 -31.41 -51.27
CA GLN A 832 -2.37 -30.96 -52.67
C GLN A 832 -3.35 -31.67 -53.59
N GLU A 833 -4.10 -32.66 -53.11
CA GLU A 833 -5.26 -33.15 -53.85
C GLU A 833 -6.27 -32.00 -54.01
N GLU A 834 -6.64 -31.74 -55.26
CA GLU A 834 -7.41 -30.56 -55.68
C GLU A 834 -8.72 -30.42 -54.88
N ILE A 835 -8.91 -29.23 -54.26
CA ILE A 835 -10.17 -28.82 -53.67
C ILE A 835 -11.18 -28.60 -54.81
N GLU A 836 -11.89 -29.65 -55.22
CA GLU A 836 -13.14 -29.50 -55.99
C GLU A 836 -14.26 -29.12 -55.02
N THR A 837 -14.60 -27.83 -54.98
CA THR A 837 -15.81 -27.35 -54.30
C THR A 837 -17.05 -27.83 -55.06
N ILE A 838 -17.66 -28.93 -54.60
CA ILE A 838 -18.99 -29.37 -55.05
C ILE A 838 -20.03 -28.87 -54.04
N TYR A 839 -21.07 -28.19 -54.51
CA TYR A 839 -22.19 -27.71 -53.68
C TYR A 839 -22.99 -28.87 -53.08
N GLU A 840 -23.50 -28.67 -51.86
CA GLU A 840 -24.37 -29.60 -51.10
C GLU A 840 -25.56 -30.12 -51.92
N THR A 841 -25.81 -31.44 -51.84
CA THR A 841 -27.05 -32.07 -52.35
C THR A 841 -27.98 -32.44 -51.20
N ASP A 842 -29.29 -32.30 -51.43
CA ASP A 842 -30.38 -32.43 -50.45
C ASP A 842 -30.51 -33.79 -49.71
N ASP A 843 -29.66 -34.78 -50.00
CA ASP A 843 -29.68 -36.11 -49.40
C ASP A 843 -28.57 -36.37 -48.36
N GLU A 844 -27.83 -35.32 -47.98
CA GLU A 844 -26.75 -35.33 -46.98
C GLU A 844 -25.60 -36.33 -47.25
N SER A 845 -25.54 -36.97 -48.42
CA SER A 845 -24.56 -38.02 -48.71
C SER A 845 -23.11 -37.52 -48.92
N ALA A 846 -22.89 -36.20 -48.91
CA ALA A 846 -21.59 -35.55 -49.12
C ALA A 846 -20.95 -34.99 -47.82
N THR A 847 -21.20 -35.55 -46.64
CA THR A 847 -20.68 -35.03 -45.35
C THR A 847 -19.27 -35.47 -44.95
N SER A 848 -18.42 -35.93 -45.88
CA SER A 848 -17.05 -36.36 -45.51
C SER A 848 -15.94 -35.39 -45.90
N VAL A 849 -16.15 -34.54 -46.92
CA VAL A 849 -15.07 -33.68 -47.45
C VAL A 849 -14.97 -32.37 -46.66
N LEU A 850 -16.06 -31.62 -46.46
CA LEU A 850 -16.05 -30.39 -45.64
C LEU A 850 -15.61 -30.64 -44.19
N LYS A 851 -15.93 -31.81 -43.63
CA LYS A 851 -15.53 -32.19 -42.28
C LYS A 851 -14.04 -32.50 -42.21
N ARG A 852 -13.50 -33.11 -43.26
CA ARG A 852 -12.07 -33.42 -43.38
C ARG A 852 -11.24 -32.19 -43.74
N ASP A 853 -11.77 -31.28 -44.54
CA ASP A 853 -11.18 -29.97 -44.84
C ASP A 853 -11.17 -29.08 -43.60
N ALA A 854 -12.27 -29.08 -42.83
CA ALA A 854 -12.32 -28.41 -41.53
C ALA A 854 -11.36 -29.06 -40.52
N GLU A 855 -11.15 -30.38 -40.56
CA GLU A 855 -10.14 -31.07 -39.75
C GLU A 855 -8.70 -30.76 -40.21
N LEU A 856 -8.44 -30.57 -41.50
CA LEU A 856 -7.12 -30.18 -42.03
C LEU A 856 -6.81 -28.71 -41.73
N ILE A 857 -7.81 -27.83 -41.87
CA ILE A 857 -7.72 -26.42 -41.46
C ILE A 857 -7.55 -26.34 -39.94
N ARG A 858 -8.28 -27.13 -39.14
CA ARG A 858 -8.04 -27.24 -37.69
C ARG A 858 -6.68 -27.81 -37.37
N ALA A 859 -6.19 -28.83 -38.06
CA ALA A 859 -4.86 -29.38 -37.79
C ALA A 859 -3.73 -28.37 -38.09
N PHE A 860 -3.92 -27.51 -39.10
CA PHE A 860 -3.03 -26.38 -39.38
C PHE A 860 -3.17 -25.24 -38.36
N HIS A 861 -4.41 -24.92 -37.95
CA HIS A 861 -4.73 -23.92 -36.93
C HIS A 861 -4.22 -24.34 -35.54
N ASP A 862 -4.37 -25.61 -35.19
CA ASP A 862 -3.88 -26.25 -33.96
C ASP A 862 -2.38 -26.61 -34.08
N GLY A 863 -1.73 -26.25 -35.19
CA GLY A 863 -0.32 -26.47 -35.48
C GLY A 863 0.57 -25.35 -34.94
N THR A 864 1.84 -25.64 -34.63
CA THR A 864 2.79 -24.67 -34.07
C THR A 864 3.17 -23.52 -35.02
N ALA A 865 2.70 -23.54 -36.27
CA ALA A 865 3.06 -22.59 -37.31
C ALA A 865 2.16 -21.34 -37.40
N GLN A 866 1.07 -21.28 -36.62
CA GLN A 866 0.00 -20.30 -36.85
C GLN A 866 0.40 -18.82 -36.61
N GLY A 867 1.52 -18.57 -35.93
CA GLY A 867 2.10 -17.24 -35.74
C GLY A 867 3.62 -17.19 -36.00
N ARG A 868 4.18 -18.20 -36.68
CA ARG A 868 5.63 -18.40 -36.79
C ARG A 868 6.09 -18.50 -38.24
N ARG A 869 7.35 -18.19 -38.52
CA ARG A 869 7.90 -18.23 -39.88
C ARG A 869 8.26 -19.66 -40.26
N VAL A 870 7.63 -20.25 -41.28
CA VAL A 870 7.96 -21.63 -41.69
C VAL A 870 9.32 -21.68 -42.41
N ALA A 871 10.24 -22.51 -41.92
CA ALA A 871 11.55 -22.78 -42.50
C ALA A 871 11.55 -24.08 -43.30
N TRP A 872 11.88 -23.99 -44.58
CA TRP A 872 11.93 -25.14 -45.49
C TRP A 872 13.23 -25.94 -45.28
N PRO A 873 13.23 -27.29 -45.44
CA PRO A 873 14.42 -28.10 -45.24
C PRO A 873 15.51 -27.79 -46.29
N GLY A 874 16.70 -27.42 -45.83
CA GLY A 874 17.84 -27.09 -46.70
C GLY A 874 18.53 -28.30 -47.37
N GLU A 875 18.25 -29.53 -46.93
CA GLU A 875 18.88 -30.76 -47.42
C GLU A 875 18.20 -31.36 -48.67
N LEU A 876 17.03 -30.83 -49.05
CA LEU A 876 16.43 -31.10 -50.34
C LEU A 876 17.20 -30.28 -51.38
N THR A 877 18.16 -30.93 -52.06
CA THR A 877 19.10 -30.35 -53.06
C THR A 877 18.46 -29.55 -54.22
N ASN A 878 17.13 -29.48 -54.26
CA ASN A 878 16.27 -28.84 -55.23
C ASN A 878 15.66 -27.50 -54.77
N PHE A 879 15.99 -27.00 -53.56
CA PHE A 879 15.53 -25.69 -53.05
C PHE A 879 16.55 -24.54 -53.17
N GLN A 880 17.63 -24.69 -53.95
CA GLN A 880 18.45 -23.52 -54.30
C GLN A 880 17.66 -22.63 -55.30
N SER A 881 17.06 -21.55 -54.78
CA SER A 881 16.56 -20.45 -55.62
C SER A 881 17.73 -19.90 -56.43
N SER A 882 17.65 -20.03 -57.75
CA SER A 882 18.45 -19.25 -58.69
C SER A 882 17.70 -17.98 -59.09
N VAL A 883 17.26 -17.18 -58.11
CA VAL A 883 16.89 -15.75 -58.25
C VAL A 883 17.06 -15.09 -56.89
#